data_AF-A0AA88YMN2-F1
#
_entry.id   AF-A0AA88YMN2-F1
#
_cell.length_a   1.000
_cell.length_b   1.000
_cell.length_c   1.000
_cell.angle_alpha   90.00
_cell.angle_beta   90.00
_cell.angle_gamma   90.00
#
_symmetry.space_group_name_H-M   'P 1'
#
loop_
_entity.id
_entity.type
_entity.pdbx_description
1 polymer ?
#
loop_
_entity_poly.entity_id
_entity_poly.type
_entity_poly.pdbx_seq_one_letter_code
_entity_poly.pdbx_strand_id
1 'polypeptide(L)'
;MDTHQYRRVAIIALIAILCFVIGVLIGYFSMKKEHLKYCKDENKKSSYPANFKFLNRGADMSISKKIPGLVSRERLDETLRFLTDKPRKAGTENQAEVTKFVHNTFLRHGFDSERVAYNVLLSYPRPGVNTTVTLLDEKDNELLKTSPIEEDLENINNDDESFKAYNGYSPSGDVEGDLIYAEYGRKRDFEKLKENGIDVTGKIVIIKYGKIFRGNKVDFAARAGAVGVILFSDPGDYGVCCEGTDPYPKSGFLPLTGMQRGNIVLQKGDQTTPGYPSTKYAYRLNEVELKERLPSIPSQPIAAKDAFKLIRELKGQEIVQDSLGRFNLSFPHGTGLKLGRRVKLVVKSIDEMRKIENVIGTIKGSIEPDRYVIFGGHKDAWVYGAADPMSGSNTLLEVSRVIGELVNQGYHFFMLFIMSSPFLNAGWKPRRSIIICSWDAEEYGLVGSYEWVEAADPDGNYDSVYDKWLVEENGTIKAKTMGGGSDFVPFLAVNGIPTMYPKFYGLSMDNKGQEWTSRSTPLYHSRYETYNLLKMIDPEMKFSAAISTILVEVLRQLADSLILPFDLQAFLEDLKDSVKIVLDTVYIQNSAIDEKYKDGLQKGIERVEESIAKFENHIVAIDTDNPLAIRRINDKLVGLEKVFLDGNGLPDRPWFKHLLRSPSSINYYGGSSFPGIGALYDVYSKNKTETNRRQLEKHLSDEYSNDADSAKFDNLNKGPDNSISKKIPGLVSRQRLDETLRFLTEKPRYAGTENQADVTNFVHNTFLKHGFYSEKVSYNVLLSYPLPAANTTITLLDDNGNELYQTSPYEEDVEGLNADNNNDSFKAFNAFSPSGVVEGDLIYAGYARKSDFEKLKDNGVDVTGKIVIAKYGKIFRGNKVDSAAKAGAVGVILYSDPADYGVCCEGINPYPESAYLPLTGIQRGNDILKKGDQTTPGYPSTKYAYRMYEDELKVRLPSIPSQPIAANDAFRIIRYVIFGGHKDAYVYGAADPMSGTNVLLEVSRVIGELIKQGWRPRRSIIICSWDAEEYGLMGSYEWVEVFKTAFFIDTKTIQVNYLNLMQTYQRVC
;
A
#
# COMPACT_ATOMS: atom_id res chain seq x y z
N MET A 1 -53.71 -12.33 -58.25
CA MET A 1 -54.22 -12.78 -56.94
C MET A 1 -55.24 -11.77 -56.46
N ASP A 2 -56.40 -12.26 -56.09
CA ASP A 2 -57.64 -11.51 -55.93
C ASP A 2 -57.66 -10.72 -54.60
N THR A 3 -58.22 -9.51 -54.59
CA THR A 3 -58.37 -8.61 -53.43
C THR A 3 -58.99 -9.29 -52.19
N HIS A 4 -59.71 -10.39 -52.40
CA HIS A 4 -60.24 -11.24 -51.34
C HIS A 4 -59.17 -12.00 -50.52
N GLN A 5 -58.00 -12.31 -51.09
CA GLN A 5 -56.92 -13.01 -50.38
C GLN A 5 -56.21 -12.10 -49.37
N TYR A 6 -55.97 -10.83 -49.72
CA TYR A 6 -55.35 -9.86 -48.82
C TYR A 6 -56.21 -9.56 -47.59
N ARG A 7 -57.54 -9.45 -47.77
CA ARG A 7 -58.46 -9.30 -46.63
C ARG A 7 -58.45 -10.51 -45.70
N ARG A 8 -58.37 -11.73 -46.24
CA ARG A 8 -58.29 -12.95 -45.41
C ARG A 8 -56.98 -13.03 -44.64
N VAL A 9 -55.85 -12.70 -45.26
CA VAL A 9 -54.55 -12.70 -44.57
C VAL A 9 -54.49 -11.61 -43.49
N ALA A 10 -55.02 -10.42 -43.76
CA ALA A 10 -55.08 -9.34 -42.76
C ALA A 10 -56.00 -9.69 -41.57
N ILE A 11 -57.14 -10.34 -41.82
CA ILE A 11 -58.04 -10.80 -40.77
C ILE A 11 -57.38 -11.90 -39.93
N ILE A 12 -56.68 -12.85 -40.56
CA ILE A 12 -55.96 -13.92 -39.85
C ILE A 12 -54.83 -13.33 -38.98
N ALA A 13 -54.10 -12.35 -39.50
CA ALA A 13 -53.05 -11.66 -38.74
C ALA A 13 -53.62 -10.88 -37.54
N LEU A 14 -54.75 -10.19 -37.71
CA LEU A 14 -55.44 -9.50 -36.62
C LEU A 14 -55.96 -10.46 -35.56
N ILE A 15 -56.51 -11.61 -35.95
CA ILE A 15 -56.94 -12.66 -35.02
C ILE A 15 -55.74 -13.24 -34.25
N ALA A 16 -54.61 -13.48 -34.92
CA ALA A 16 -53.40 -13.99 -34.27
C ALA A 16 -52.84 -12.99 -33.24
N ILE A 17 -52.82 -11.69 -33.57
CA ILE A 17 -52.42 -10.63 -32.64
C ILE A 17 -53.37 -10.54 -31.45
N LEU A 18 -54.69 -10.64 -31.70
CA LEU A 18 -55.68 -10.61 -30.63
C LEU A 18 -55.55 -11.82 -29.69
N CYS A 19 -55.33 -13.02 -30.24
CA CYS A 19 -55.06 -14.24 -29.47
C CYS A 19 -53.77 -14.13 -28.65
N PHE A 20 -52.71 -13.52 -29.20
CA PHE A 20 -51.46 -13.28 -28.49
C PHE A 20 -51.66 -12.31 -27.31
N VAL A 21 -52.36 -11.20 -27.52
CA VAL A 21 -52.66 -10.21 -26.47
C VAL A 21 -53.55 -10.82 -25.39
N ILE A 22 -54.58 -11.59 -25.76
CA ILE A 22 -55.42 -12.31 -24.80
C ILE A 22 -54.60 -13.36 -24.04
N GLY A 23 -53.69 -14.09 -24.71
CA GLY A 23 -52.78 -15.04 -24.05
C GLY A 23 -51.86 -14.38 -23.02
N VAL A 24 -51.31 -13.20 -23.33
CA VAL A 24 -50.50 -12.40 -22.40
C VAL A 24 -51.34 -11.89 -21.24
N LEU A 25 -52.57 -11.43 -21.48
CA LEU A 25 -53.48 -10.94 -20.42
C LEU A 25 -53.95 -12.09 -19.53
N ILE A 26 -54.31 -13.25 -20.11
CA ILE A 26 -54.65 -14.45 -19.35
C ILE A 26 -53.42 -14.91 -18.55
N GLY A 27 -52.21 -14.91 -19.11
CA GLY A 27 -50.98 -15.21 -18.37
C GLY A 27 -50.73 -14.24 -17.21
N TYR A 28 -50.92 -12.94 -17.45
CA TYR A 28 -50.76 -11.87 -16.45
C TYR A 28 -51.80 -11.95 -15.32
N PHE A 29 -53.05 -12.31 -15.63
CA PHE A 29 -54.14 -12.38 -14.65
C PHE A 29 -54.41 -13.78 -14.08
N SER A 30 -53.89 -14.86 -14.69
CA SER A 30 -54.04 -16.25 -14.21
C SER A 30 -52.87 -16.72 -13.36
N MET A 31 -51.79 -15.93 -13.26
CA MET A 31 -50.83 -16.07 -12.17
C MET A 31 -51.50 -15.66 -10.84
N LYS A 32 -52.27 -16.59 -10.27
CA LYS A 32 -52.67 -16.55 -8.87
C LYS A 32 -51.40 -16.39 -8.01
N LYS A 33 -51.34 -15.29 -7.26
CA LYS A 33 -50.48 -15.11 -6.10
C LYS A 33 -50.86 -16.12 -5.00
N GLU A 34 -50.46 -17.37 -5.16
CA GLU A 34 -50.41 -18.35 -4.08
C GLU A 34 -49.00 -18.96 -4.09
N HIS A 35 -48.06 -18.27 -3.43
CA HIS A 35 -46.84 -18.79 -2.79
C HIS A 35 -45.91 -17.60 -2.49
N LEU A 36 -46.34 -16.74 -1.57
CA LEU A 36 -45.52 -15.78 -0.83
C LEU A 36 -46.31 -15.43 0.44
N LYS A 37 -46.46 -16.44 1.29
CA LYS A 37 -47.15 -16.34 2.59
C LYS A 37 -46.24 -16.82 3.72
N TYR A 38 -44.99 -16.36 3.67
CA TYR A 38 -44.10 -16.24 4.82
C TYR A 38 -43.37 -14.91 4.64
N CYS A 39 -43.35 -14.08 5.70
CA CYS A 39 -42.85 -12.70 5.74
C CYS A 39 -43.78 -11.59 5.19
N LYS A 40 -44.99 -11.49 5.76
CA LYS A 40 -45.68 -10.20 5.89
C LYS A 40 -46.19 -10.05 7.31
N ASP A 41 -45.27 -9.72 8.19
CA ASP A 41 -45.60 -9.20 9.51
C ASP A 41 -45.76 -7.68 9.35
N GLU A 42 -46.95 -7.23 8.92
CA GLU A 42 -47.24 -5.82 8.58
C GLU A 42 -47.20 -4.86 9.80
N ASN A 43 -46.90 -5.38 11.00
CA ASN A 43 -46.73 -4.60 12.23
C ASN A 43 -45.26 -4.37 12.66
N LYS A 44 -44.28 -4.92 11.94
CA LYS A 44 -42.88 -4.48 12.06
C LYS A 44 -42.54 -3.61 10.86
N LYS A 45 -42.84 -2.31 10.96
CA LYS A 45 -42.07 -1.32 10.21
C LYS A 45 -40.62 -1.50 10.65
N SER A 46 -39.80 -2.23 9.89
CA SER A 46 -38.37 -2.12 10.00
C SER A 46 -38.06 -0.67 9.63
N SER A 47 -37.90 0.19 10.63
CA SER A 47 -37.28 1.48 10.42
C SER A 47 -35.87 1.18 9.95
N TYR A 48 -35.67 1.17 8.64
CA TYR A 48 -34.33 1.29 8.09
C TYR A 48 -33.71 2.53 8.76
N PRO A 49 -32.53 2.42 9.40
CA PRO A 49 -31.87 3.59 9.96
C PRO A 49 -31.77 4.64 8.85
N ALA A 50 -32.07 5.90 9.16
CA ALA A 50 -32.11 7.01 8.21
C ALA A 50 -30.84 7.12 7.34
N ASN A 51 -29.76 6.52 7.81
CA ASN A 51 -28.42 6.37 7.24
C ASN A 51 -28.41 5.64 5.88
N PHE A 52 -29.38 4.75 5.59
CA PHE A 52 -29.42 4.02 4.31
C PHE A 52 -29.76 4.92 3.09
N LYS A 53 -30.26 6.13 3.31
CA LYS A 53 -30.47 7.13 2.24
C LYS A 53 -29.16 7.73 1.70
N PHE A 54 -28.03 7.57 2.41
CA PHE A 54 -26.74 8.13 1.99
C PHE A 54 -26.01 7.26 0.96
N LEU A 55 -26.22 5.93 0.99
CA LEU A 55 -25.43 4.94 0.23
C LEU A 55 -25.68 4.95 -1.30
N ASN A 56 -26.77 5.57 -1.77
CA ASN A 56 -27.19 5.52 -3.19
C ASN A 56 -27.19 6.90 -3.88
N ARG A 57 -26.53 7.93 -3.32
CA ARG A 57 -26.41 9.21 -4.03
C ARG A 57 -25.55 9.02 -5.29
N GLY A 58 -26.17 9.13 -6.46
CA GLY A 58 -25.49 9.22 -7.76
C GLY A 58 -25.31 7.92 -8.55
N ALA A 59 -25.59 6.74 -7.98
CA ALA A 59 -25.53 5.48 -8.74
C ALA A 59 -26.79 5.28 -9.60
N ASP A 60 -26.64 4.82 -10.83
CA ASP A 60 -27.79 4.57 -11.71
C ASP A 60 -28.52 3.27 -11.31
N MET A 61 -29.54 3.41 -10.48
CA MET A 61 -30.38 2.30 -10.01
C MET A 61 -31.23 1.66 -11.11
N SER A 62 -31.32 2.26 -12.31
CA SER A 62 -31.96 1.61 -13.46
C SER A 62 -31.16 0.40 -13.95
N ILE A 63 -29.84 0.41 -13.75
CA ILE A 63 -28.95 -0.70 -14.09
C ILE A 63 -29.20 -1.91 -13.19
N SER A 64 -29.42 -1.71 -11.89
CA SER A 64 -29.71 -2.80 -10.93
C SER A 64 -30.92 -3.64 -11.34
N LYS A 65 -31.93 -3.03 -11.98
CA LYS A 65 -33.13 -3.74 -12.46
C LYS A 65 -32.85 -4.65 -13.65
N LYS A 66 -31.76 -4.42 -14.40
CA LYS A 66 -31.37 -5.23 -15.56
C LYS A 66 -30.59 -6.47 -15.17
N ILE A 67 -29.77 -6.42 -14.12
CA ILE A 67 -28.81 -7.47 -13.72
C ILE A 67 -29.45 -8.86 -13.63
N PRO A 68 -30.58 -9.07 -12.91
CA PRO A 68 -31.14 -10.42 -12.76
C PRO A 68 -31.56 -11.07 -14.09
N GLY A 69 -31.94 -10.27 -15.08
CA GLY A 69 -32.31 -10.74 -16.41
C GLY A 69 -31.13 -11.01 -17.34
N LEU A 70 -29.93 -10.56 -16.97
CA LEU A 70 -28.71 -10.77 -17.75
C LEU A 70 -27.99 -12.07 -17.36
N VAL A 71 -28.06 -12.50 -16.10
CA VAL A 71 -27.39 -13.72 -15.63
C VAL A 71 -28.05 -14.97 -16.26
N SER A 72 -27.23 -15.85 -16.84
CA SER A 72 -27.65 -17.05 -17.56
C SER A 72 -27.19 -18.33 -16.87
N ARG A 73 -28.17 -19.12 -16.41
CA ARG A 73 -27.96 -20.43 -15.79
C ARG A 73 -27.41 -21.46 -16.77
N GLU A 74 -27.81 -21.39 -18.03
CA GLU A 74 -27.33 -22.28 -19.09
C GLU A 74 -25.83 -22.05 -19.36
N ARG A 75 -25.40 -20.79 -19.48
CA ARG A 75 -23.97 -20.46 -19.67
C ARG A 75 -23.11 -20.84 -18.48
N LEU A 76 -23.63 -20.66 -17.26
CA LEU A 76 -22.98 -21.13 -16.04
C LEU A 76 -22.79 -22.65 -16.05
N ASP A 77 -23.78 -23.43 -16.52
CA ASP A 77 -23.67 -24.89 -16.65
C ASP A 77 -22.61 -25.29 -17.68
N GLU A 78 -22.66 -24.71 -18.89
CA GLU A 78 -21.71 -24.98 -19.98
C GLU A 78 -20.27 -24.64 -19.60
N THR A 79 -20.07 -23.48 -18.98
CA THR A 79 -18.76 -23.00 -18.56
C THR A 79 -18.19 -23.89 -17.46
N LEU A 80 -19.01 -24.30 -16.48
CA LEU A 80 -18.57 -25.23 -15.44
C LEU A 80 -18.17 -26.59 -16.01
N ARG A 81 -18.93 -27.13 -16.98
CA ARG A 81 -18.55 -28.39 -17.67
C ARG A 81 -17.17 -28.27 -18.29
N PHE A 82 -16.94 -27.21 -19.06
CA PHE A 82 -15.63 -26.96 -19.66
C PHE A 82 -14.54 -26.86 -18.59
N LEU A 83 -14.75 -26.04 -17.57
CA LEU A 83 -13.80 -25.80 -16.48
C LEU A 83 -13.50 -27.03 -15.61
N THR A 84 -14.28 -28.11 -15.71
CA THR A 84 -14.14 -29.33 -14.89
C THR A 84 -13.83 -30.59 -15.71
N ASP A 85 -13.67 -30.46 -17.04
CA ASP A 85 -13.46 -31.60 -17.95
C ASP A 85 -12.12 -32.35 -17.76
N LYS A 86 -11.05 -31.68 -17.30
CA LYS A 86 -9.71 -32.25 -17.11
C LYS A 86 -9.09 -31.87 -15.76
N PRO A 87 -8.12 -32.66 -15.24
CA PRO A 87 -7.31 -32.25 -14.10
C PRO A 87 -6.40 -31.04 -14.43
N ARG A 88 -6.33 -30.05 -13.53
CA ARG A 88 -5.77 -28.70 -13.80
C ARG A 88 -4.89 -28.16 -12.67
N LYS A 89 -3.82 -28.88 -12.35
CA LYS A 89 -2.79 -28.40 -11.41
C LYS A 89 -2.09 -27.17 -11.98
N ALA A 90 -1.77 -26.21 -11.12
CA ALA A 90 -0.98 -25.03 -11.49
C ALA A 90 0.31 -25.43 -12.24
N GLY A 91 0.74 -24.62 -13.21
CA GLY A 91 1.96 -24.86 -13.98
C GLY A 91 1.90 -26.02 -15.00
N THR A 92 0.74 -26.64 -15.22
CA THR A 92 0.55 -27.72 -16.22
C THR A 92 -0.02 -27.22 -17.55
N GLU A 93 0.06 -28.04 -18.60
CA GLU A 93 -0.48 -27.71 -19.93
C GLU A 93 -2.01 -27.52 -19.91
N ASN A 94 -2.74 -28.37 -19.18
CA ASN A 94 -4.20 -28.24 -19.01
C ASN A 94 -4.58 -26.90 -18.36
N GLN A 95 -3.76 -26.40 -17.42
CA GLN A 95 -3.97 -25.09 -16.80
C GLN A 95 -3.67 -23.93 -17.76
N ALA A 96 -2.68 -24.09 -18.64
CA ALA A 96 -2.38 -23.11 -19.68
C ALA A 96 -3.53 -23.01 -20.73
N GLU A 97 -4.25 -24.10 -21.01
CA GLU A 97 -5.47 -24.07 -21.85
C GLU A 97 -6.56 -23.19 -21.23
N VAL A 98 -6.84 -23.36 -19.93
CA VAL A 98 -7.83 -22.54 -19.21
C VAL A 98 -7.39 -21.08 -19.15
N THR A 99 -6.11 -20.80 -18.93
CA THR A 99 -5.58 -19.43 -18.95
C THR A 99 -5.88 -18.74 -20.28
N LYS A 100 -5.65 -19.42 -21.42
CA LYS A 100 -5.99 -18.88 -22.74
C LYS A 100 -7.49 -18.69 -22.91
N PHE A 101 -8.29 -19.64 -22.43
CA PHE A 101 -9.75 -19.55 -22.48
C PHE A 101 -10.27 -18.33 -21.70
N VAL A 102 -9.81 -18.12 -20.46
CA VAL A 102 -10.20 -16.97 -19.63
C VAL A 102 -9.77 -15.66 -20.29
N HIS A 103 -8.52 -15.57 -20.75
CA HIS A 103 -8.00 -14.39 -21.44
C HIS A 103 -8.85 -13.99 -22.65
N ASN A 104 -9.13 -14.95 -23.54
CA ASN A 104 -9.98 -14.73 -24.71
C ASN A 104 -11.42 -14.41 -24.33
N THR A 105 -11.92 -14.97 -23.23
CA THR A 105 -13.28 -14.70 -22.74
C THR A 105 -13.42 -13.29 -22.21
N PHE A 106 -12.45 -12.79 -21.44
CA PHE A 106 -12.42 -11.38 -21.02
C PHE A 106 -12.37 -10.42 -22.22
N LEU A 107 -11.57 -10.71 -23.25
CA LEU A 107 -11.56 -9.92 -24.50
C LEU A 107 -12.94 -9.90 -25.16
N ARG A 108 -13.62 -11.05 -25.27
CA ARG A 108 -14.98 -11.14 -25.83
C ARG A 108 -16.02 -10.38 -25.01
N HIS A 109 -15.83 -10.31 -23.69
CA HIS A 109 -16.69 -9.54 -22.80
C HIS A 109 -16.39 -8.04 -22.84
N GLY A 110 -15.34 -7.60 -23.55
CA GLY A 110 -14.99 -6.18 -23.73
C GLY A 110 -14.03 -5.62 -22.69
N PHE A 111 -13.29 -6.48 -21.99
CA PHE A 111 -12.19 -6.06 -21.10
C PHE A 111 -10.89 -5.98 -21.90
N ASP A 112 -10.04 -5.01 -21.54
CA ASP A 112 -8.61 -5.07 -21.87
C ASP A 112 -8.01 -6.24 -21.08
N SER A 113 -7.59 -7.31 -21.75
CA SER A 113 -7.17 -8.55 -21.10
C SER A 113 -5.67 -8.75 -21.26
N GLU A 114 -4.96 -8.95 -20.15
CA GLU A 114 -3.52 -9.22 -20.09
C GLU A 114 -3.24 -10.56 -19.42
N ARG A 115 -2.21 -11.27 -19.89
CA ARG A 115 -1.66 -12.45 -19.20
C ARG A 115 -0.35 -12.06 -18.52
N VAL A 116 -0.36 -12.08 -17.19
CA VAL A 116 0.81 -11.70 -16.38
C VAL A 116 1.49 -12.97 -15.90
N ALA A 117 2.74 -13.17 -16.32
CA ALA A 117 3.46 -14.41 -16.09
C ALA A 117 4.52 -14.31 -14.99
N TYR A 118 4.58 -15.33 -14.14
CA TYR A 118 5.60 -15.50 -13.11
C TYR A 118 6.30 -16.85 -13.25
N ASN A 119 7.56 -16.92 -12.79
CA ASN A 119 8.31 -18.17 -12.73
C ASN A 119 8.58 -18.52 -11.27
N VAL A 120 7.80 -19.46 -10.74
CA VAL A 120 7.63 -19.72 -9.31
C VAL A 120 8.00 -21.15 -8.95
N LEU A 121 8.36 -21.42 -7.70
CA LEU A 121 8.62 -22.78 -7.23
C LEU A 121 7.31 -23.50 -6.92
N LEU A 122 7.00 -24.58 -7.66
CA LEU A 122 5.88 -25.47 -7.38
C LEU A 122 6.38 -26.86 -6.98
N SER A 123 5.51 -27.68 -6.42
CA SER A 123 5.84 -29.02 -5.90
C SER A 123 4.96 -30.08 -6.57
N TYR A 124 5.49 -31.26 -6.91
CA TYR A 124 4.72 -32.35 -7.53
C TYR A 124 5.16 -33.73 -7.02
N PRO A 125 4.32 -34.77 -7.13
CA PRO A 125 4.78 -36.15 -6.97
C PRO A 125 5.79 -36.48 -8.07
N ARG A 126 6.84 -37.23 -7.73
CA ARG A 126 7.83 -37.66 -8.73
C ARG A 126 7.18 -38.63 -9.73
N PRO A 127 7.24 -38.37 -11.05
CA PRO A 127 6.65 -39.26 -12.05
C PRO A 127 7.20 -40.68 -11.99
N GLY A 128 6.35 -41.69 -12.18
CA GLY A 128 6.75 -43.10 -12.23
C GLY A 128 7.16 -43.72 -10.88
N VAL A 129 7.10 -42.96 -9.77
CA VAL A 129 7.36 -43.47 -8.43
C VAL A 129 6.16 -43.18 -7.52
N ASN A 130 5.79 -44.14 -6.68
CA ASN A 130 4.70 -43.97 -5.74
C ASN A 130 5.23 -43.60 -4.35
N THR A 131 4.58 -42.60 -3.76
CA THR A 131 4.64 -42.36 -2.32
C THR A 131 3.78 -43.40 -1.61
N THR A 132 4.30 -44.00 -0.54
CA THR A 132 3.63 -45.10 0.16
C THR A 132 3.76 -44.98 1.67
N VAL A 133 2.72 -45.41 2.37
CA VAL A 133 2.78 -45.76 3.80
C VAL A 133 2.67 -47.27 3.89
N THR A 134 3.65 -47.91 4.54
CA THR A 134 3.71 -49.36 4.68
C THR A 134 3.73 -49.73 6.16
N LEU A 135 2.88 -50.67 6.56
CA LEU A 135 2.96 -51.33 7.86
C LEU A 135 3.74 -52.63 7.71
N LEU A 136 4.78 -52.79 8.52
CA LEU A 136 5.69 -53.92 8.49
C LEU A 136 5.63 -54.70 9.82
N ASP A 137 5.87 -56.00 9.75
CA ASP A 137 6.13 -56.84 10.93
C ASP A 137 7.63 -56.94 11.29
N GLU A 138 7.97 -57.72 12.32
CA GLU A 138 9.37 -57.93 12.76
C GLU A 138 10.26 -58.59 11.72
N LYS A 139 9.68 -59.22 10.69
CA LYS A 139 10.37 -59.92 9.62
C LYS A 139 10.37 -59.11 8.31
N ASP A 140 9.99 -57.84 8.37
CA ASP A 140 9.85 -56.94 7.23
C ASP A 140 8.80 -57.38 6.19
N ASN A 141 7.81 -58.19 6.59
CA ASN A 141 6.68 -58.49 5.72
C ASN A 141 5.73 -57.30 5.65
N GLU A 142 5.28 -56.94 4.45
CA GLU A 142 4.26 -55.92 4.23
C GLU A 142 2.88 -56.42 4.65
N LEU A 143 2.31 -55.83 5.70
CA LEU A 143 0.95 -56.14 6.19
C LEU A 143 -0.10 -55.22 5.59
N LEU A 144 0.31 -54.00 5.27
CA LEU A 144 -0.48 -52.98 4.59
C LEU A 144 0.47 -52.13 3.76
N LYS A 145 0.05 -51.78 2.55
CA LYS A 145 0.69 -50.78 1.72
C LYS A 145 -0.38 -49.88 1.12
N THR A 146 -0.29 -48.57 1.37
CA THR A 146 -1.30 -47.63 0.88
C THR A 146 -1.11 -47.33 -0.61
N SER A 147 -2.21 -47.04 -1.30
CA SER A 147 -2.20 -46.45 -2.64
C SER A 147 -2.20 -44.92 -2.53
N PRO A 148 -1.40 -44.21 -3.35
CA PRO A 148 -1.50 -42.75 -3.47
C PRO A 148 -2.65 -42.29 -4.39
N ILE A 149 -3.36 -43.21 -5.04
CA ILE A 149 -4.46 -42.90 -5.98
C ILE A 149 -5.78 -43.40 -5.38
N GLU A 150 -6.80 -42.54 -5.34
CA GLU A 150 -8.15 -42.91 -4.90
C GLU A 150 -8.82 -43.91 -5.86
N GLU A 151 -9.74 -44.72 -5.33
CA GLU A 151 -10.57 -45.61 -6.17
C GLU A 151 -11.38 -44.80 -7.19
N ASP A 152 -11.47 -45.33 -8.40
CA ASP A 152 -12.31 -44.74 -9.44
C ASP A 152 -13.78 -45.14 -9.23
N LEU A 153 -14.58 -44.15 -8.84
CA LEU A 153 -16.01 -44.31 -8.58
C LEU A 153 -16.88 -43.84 -9.75
N GLU A 154 -16.28 -43.26 -10.80
CA GLU A 154 -16.99 -42.72 -11.98
C GLU A 154 -16.62 -43.43 -13.29
N ASN A 155 -15.85 -44.52 -13.22
CA ASN A 155 -15.31 -45.24 -14.38
C ASN A 155 -14.38 -44.38 -15.27
N ILE A 156 -13.59 -43.51 -14.63
CA ILE A 156 -12.56 -42.67 -15.23
C ILE A 156 -11.18 -43.34 -15.04
N ASN A 157 -10.39 -43.42 -16.12
CA ASN A 157 -9.06 -44.04 -16.14
C ASN A 157 -8.20 -43.78 -14.87
N ASN A 158 -7.71 -44.84 -14.23
CA ASN A 158 -6.92 -44.79 -12.98
C ASN A 158 -5.43 -44.55 -13.18
N ASP A 159 -4.92 -44.65 -14.41
CA ASP A 159 -3.47 -44.62 -14.68
C ASP A 159 -2.91 -43.20 -14.89
N ASP A 160 -3.69 -42.16 -14.60
CA ASP A 160 -3.23 -40.77 -14.71
C ASP A 160 -2.52 -40.31 -13.41
N GLU A 161 -1.24 -39.97 -13.55
CA GLU A 161 -0.38 -39.40 -12.51
C GLU A 161 -0.98 -38.13 -11.88
N SER A 162 -1.87 -37.42 -12.58
CA SER A 162 -2.60 -36.27 -12.05
C SER A 162 -3.47 -36.63 -10.82
N PHE A 163 -3.88 -37.90 -10.68
CA PHE A 163 -4.65 -38.38 -9.54
C PHE A 163 -3.83 -38.79 -8.33
N LYS A 164 -2.49 -38.71 -8.34
CA LYS A 164 -1.73 -38.95 -7.11
C LYS A 164 -2.05 -37.91 -6.03
N ALA A 165 -2.48 -38.36 -4.86
CA ALA A 165 -2.67 -37.56 -3.66
C ALA A 165 -1.34 -37.36 -2.95
N TYR A 166 -1.06 -36.11 -2.55
CA TYR A 166 0.17 -35.73 -1.87
C TYR A 166 -0.02 -34.41 -1.12
N ASN A 167 0.91 -34.10 -0.21
CA ASN A 167 1.03 -32.77 0.38
C ASN A 167 2.10 -31.96 -0.36
N GLY A 168 1.71 -30.85 -0.96
CA GLY A 168 2.63 -29.97 -1.70
C GLY A 168 3.69 -29.37 -0.79
N TYR A 169 4.93 -29.34 -1.27
CA TYR A 169 6.16 -28.96 -0.55
C TYR A 169 6.57 -29.88 0.60
N SER A 170 5.97 -31.08 0.70
CA SER A 170 6.56 -32.10 1.57
C SER A 170 7.96 -32.45 1.08
N PRO A 171 8.99 -32.47 1.94
CA PRO A 171 10.30 -32.95 1.53
C PRO A 171 10.22 -34.44 1.17
N SER A 172 11.04 -34.85 0.21
CA SER A 172 11.25 -36.27 -0.04
C SER A 172 11.95 -36.92 1.16
N GLY A 173 11.51 -38.11 1.52
CA GLY A 173 12.10 -38.83 2.65
C GLY A 173 11.69 -40.30 2.67
N ASP A 174 12.49 -41.08 3.39
CA ASP A 174 12.26 -42.49 3.68
C ASP A 174 12.52 -42.64 5.18
N VAL A 175 11.43 -42.63 5.96
CA VAL A 175 11.49 -42.65 7.42
C VAL A 175 10.71 -43.83 7.96
N GLU A 176 11.24 -44.44 9.01
CA GLU A 176 10.66 -45.60 9.68
C GLU A 176 10.57 -45.31 11.17
N GLY A 177 9.45 -45.68 11.80
CA GLY A 177 9.26 -45.47 13.23
C GLY A 177 7.96 -46.04 13.77
N ASP A 178 7.78 -45.94 15.09
CA ASP A 178 6.47 -46.21 15.70
C ASP A 178 5.45 -45.14 15.26
N LEU A 179 4.18 -45.51 15.32
CA LEU A 179 3.07 -44.64 15.02
C LEU A 179 2.46 -44.07 16.31
N ILE A 180 2.22 -42.75 16.33
CA ILE A 180 1.49 -42.07 17.40
C ILE A 180 0.29 -41.34 16.80
N TYR A 181 -0.88 -41.50 17.41
CA TYR A 181 -2.07 -40.74 17.03
C TYR A 181 -2.14 -39.41 17.80
N ALA A 182 -2.32 -38.30 17.07
CA ALA A 182 -2.26 -36.95 17.63
C ALA A 182 -3.51 -36.10 17.31
N GLU A 183 -4.69 -36.72 17.28
CA GLU A 183 -5.99 -36.04 17.06
C GLU A 183 -5.96 -35.12 15.83
N TYR A 184 -6.19 -33.82 16.01
CA TYR A 184 -6.18 -32.82 14.96
C TYR A 184 -4.82 -32.12 14.83
N GLY A 185 -3.78 -32.60 15.51
CA GLY A 185 -2.42 -32.06 15.42
C GLY A 185 -2.32 -30.60 15.86
N ARG A 186 -3.20 -30.14 16.78
CA ARG A 186 -3.14 -28.79 17.33
C ARG A 186 -2.00 -28.72 18.33
N LYS A 187 -1.50 -27.51 18.59
CA LYS A 187 -0.52 -27.25 19.66
C LYS A 187 -0.92 -27.92 20.99
N ARG A 188 -2.19 -27.77 21.39
CA ARG A 188 -2.77 -28.41 22.58
C ARG A 188 -2.81 -29.94 22.55
N ASP A 189 -2.87 -30.55 21.36
CA ASP A 189 -2.92 -32.01 21.24
C ASP A 189 -1.53 -32.59 21.55
N PHE A 190 -0.46 -31.96 21.05
CA PHE A 190 0.93 -32.33 21.38
C PHE A 190 1.29 -32.01 22.84
N GLU A 191 0.82 -30.88 23.39
CA GLU A 191 0.99 -30.55 24.80
C GLU A 191 0.36 -31.64 25.69
N LYS A 192 -0.86 -32.07 25.39
CA LYS A 192 -1.50 -33.15 26.14
C LYS A 192 -0.82 -34.51 25.95
N LEU A 193 -0.27 -34.83 24.77
CA LEU A 193 0.53 -36.06 24.60
C LEU A 193 1.72 -36.05 25.56
N LYS A 194 2.43 -34.91 25.64
CA LYS A 194 3.54 -34.72 26.56
C LYS A 194 3.12 -34.80 28.04
N GLU A 195 1.99 -34.19 28.41
CA GLU A 195 1.42 -34.28 29.78
C GLU A 195 1.10 -35.73 30.18
N ASN A 196 0.67 -36.56 29.22
CA ASN A 196 0.42 -37.98 29.43
C ASN A 196 1.69 -38.85 29.32
N GLY A 197 2.88 -38.26 29.27
CA GLY A 197 4.15 -38.97 29.22
C GLY A 197 4.46 -39.64 27.87
N ILE A 198 3.82 -39.20 26.78
CA ILE A 198 3.99 -39.76 25.44
C ILE A 198 5.01 -38.92 24.68
N ASP A 199 6.18 -39.50 24.38
CA ASP A 199 7.23 -38.87 23.58
C ASP A 199 7.02 -39.16 22.08
N VAL A 200 6.96 -38.11 21.28
CA VAL A 200 6.80 -38.18 19.82
C VAL A 200 8.14 -38.07 19.08
N THR A 201 9.24 -37.84 19.80
CA THR A 201 10.58 -37.69 19.24
C THR A 201 10.98 -38.94 18.47
N GLY A 202 11.37 -38.78 17.20
CA GLY A 202 11.77 -39.90 16.34
C GLY A 202 10.61 -40.78 15.84
N LYS A 203 9.35 -40.38 16.07
CA LYS A 203 8.15 -41.17 15.69
C LYS A 203 7.43 -40.60 14.48
N ILE A 204 6.62 -41.43 13.83
CA ILE A 204 5.68 -40.99 12.79
C ILE A 204 4.35 -40.68 13.47
N VAL A 205 3.75 -39.53 13.17
CA VAL A 205 2.45 -39.15 13.74
C VAL A 205 1.34 -39.28 12.71
N ILE A 206 0.19 -39.83 13.11
CA ILE A 206 -1.03 -39.87 12.31
C ILE A 206 -2.06 -38.88 12.86
N ILE A 207 -2.54 -38.01 11.99
CA ILE A 207 -3.32 -36.83 12.36
C ILE A 207 -4.55 -36.69 11.45
N LYS A 208 -5.68 -36.33 12.04
CA LYS A 208 -6.92 -35.97 11.33
C LYS A 208 -6.78 -34.61 10.65
N TYR A 209 -7.31 -34.50 9.43
CA TYR A 209 -7.64 -33.21 8.84
C TYR A 209 -8.70 -32.46 9.65
N GLY A 210 -8.85 -31.15 9.41
CA GLY A 210 -9.84 -30.31 10.08
C GLY A 210 -9.31 -29.48 11.25
N LYS A 211 -10.15 -28.58 11.76
CA LYS A 211 -9.92 -27.60 12.85
C LYS A 211 -8.83 -26.54 12.60
N ILE A 212 -7.64 -26.93 12.14
CA ILE A 212 -6.52 -26.02 11.80
C ILE A 212 -5.92 -26.33 10.43
N PHE A 213 -5.19 -25.38 9.86
CA PHE A 213 -4.47 -25.57 8.59
C PHE A 213 -3.45 -26.72 8.67
N ARG A 214 -3.35 -27.49 7.59
CA ARG A 214 -2.49 -28.68 7.52
C ARG A 214 -1.00 -28.38 7.69
N GLY A 215 -0.51 -27.25 7.18
CA GLY A 215 0.87 -26.82 7.40
C GLY A 215 1.18 -26.59 8.88
N ASN A 216 0.23 -26.04 9.65
CA ASN A 216 0.41 -25.91 11.11
C ASN A 216 0.52 -27.27 11.80
N LYS A 217 -0.23 -28.29 11.34
CA LYS A 217 -0.14 -29.66 11.89
C LYS A 217 1.27 -30.25 11.71
N VAL A 218 1.84 -30.09 10.50
CA VAL A 218 3.17 -30.60 10.16
C VAL A 218 4.26 -29.82 10.91
N ASP A 219 4.16 -28.49 10.98
CA ASP A 219 5.09 -27.65 11.76
C ASP A 219 5.07 -28.01 13.25
N PHE A 220 3.89 -28.17 13.85
CA PHE A 220 3.79 -28.57 15.26
C PHE A 220 4.32 -29.98 15.52
N ALA A 221 4.09 -30.93 14.61
CA ALA A 221 4.66 -32.27 14.69
C ALA A 221 6.20 -32.24 14.63
N ALA A 222 6.76 -31.46 13.69
CA ALA A 222 8.21 -31.30 13.54
C ALA A 222 8.83 -30.67 14.79
N ARG A 223 8.23 -29.60 15.33
CA ARG A 223 8.68 -28.95 16.57
C ARG A 223 8.58 -29.86 17.80
N ALA A 224 7.65 -30.82 17.79
CA ALA A 224 7.53 -31.82 18.84
C ALA A 224 8.55 -32.98 18.69
N GLY A 225 9.30 -33.04 17.59
CA GLY A 225 10.35 -34.03 17.33
C GLY A 225 9.93 -35.20 16.45
N ALA A 226 8.72 -35.19 15.87
CA ALA A 226 8.28 -36.22 14.94
C ALA A 226 9.15 -36.23 13.67
N VAL A 227 9.33 -37.39 13.05
CA VAL A 227 10.14 -37.57 11.82
C VAL A 227 9.30 -37.70 10.56
N GLY A 228 7.98 -37.82 10.69
CA GLY A 228 7.05 -37.88 9.56
C GLY A 228 5.60 -37.75 9.98
N VAL A 229 4.73 -37.32 9.06
CA VAL A 229 3.31 -37.06 9.32
C VAL A 229 2.42 -37.76 8.31
N ILE A 230 1.43 -38.51 8.79
CA ILE A 230 0.37 -39.10 7.99
C ILE A 230 -0.93 -38.32 8.26
N LEU A 231 -1.55 -37.79 7.20
CA LEU A 231 -2.82 -37.07 7.30
C LEU A 231 -3.96 -37.91 6.74
N PHE A 232 -5.14 -37.88 7.38
CA PHE A 232 -6.33 -38.54 6.85
C PHE A 232 -7.61 -37.75 7.16
N SER A 233 -8.63 -37.91 6.32
CA SER A 233 -9.95 -37.31 6.53
C SER A 233 -10.82 -38.27 7.35
N ASP A 234 -11.13 -37.93 8.60
CA ASP A 234 -11.96 -38.77 9.46
C ASP A 234 -13.43 -38.80 8.96
N PRO A 235 -14.07 -39.98 8.81
CA PRO A 235 -15.47 -40.08 8.43
C PRO A 235 -16.45 -39.40 9.40
N GLY A 236 -16.06 -39.18 10.66
CA GLY A 236 -16.82 -38.37 11.61
C GLY A 236 -16.85 -36.88 11.26
N ASP A 237 -15.87 -36.37 10.51
CA ASP A 237 -15.81 -34.97 10.06
C ASP A 237 -16.25 -34.80 8.59
N TYR A 238 -16.01 -35.81 7.75
CA TYR A 238 -16.17 -35.72 6.29
C TYR A 238 -17.02 -36.85 5.67
N GLY A 239 -17.39 -37.87 6.45
CA GLY A 239 -18.13 -39.04 5.97
C GLY A 239 -19.65 -38.86 6.05
N VAL A 240 -20.40 -39.95 5.93
CA VAL A 240 -21.87 -39.93 5.93
C VAL A 240 -22.45 -39.40 7.26
N CYS A 241 -23.47 -38.53 7.21
CA CYS A 241 -24.07 -37.89 8.40
C CYS A 241 -25.07 -38.78 9.17
N CYS A 242 -25.77 -39.71 8.52
CA CYS A 242 -26.81 -40.53 9.12
C CYS A 242 -26.99 -41.89 8.41
N GLU A 243 -27.57 -42.86 9.12
CA GLU A 243 -27.88 -44.19 8.56
C GLU A 243 -28.85 -44.06 7.37
N GLY A 244 -28.60 -44.82 6.31
CA GLY A 244 -29.38 -44.79 5.06
C GLY A 244 -28.90 -43.79 4.01
N THR A 245 -27.83 -43.02 4.28
CA THR A 245 -27.20 -42.16 3.27
C THR A 245 -25.94 -42.83 2.71
N ASP A 246 -25.78 -42.86 1.39
CA ASP A 246 -24.60 -43.41 0.72
C ASP A 246 -23.50 -42.34 0.55
N PRO A 247 -22.19 -42.67 0.53
CA PRO A 247 -21.15 -41.73 0.16
C PRO A 247 -21.17 -41.39 -1.35
N TYR A 248 -20.26 -40.52 -1.80
CA TYR A 248 -20.01 -40.31 -3.24
C TYR A 248 -19.82 -41.65 -3.97
N PRO A 249 -20.40 -41.85 -5.17
CA PRO A 249 -21.01 -40.88 -6.08
C PRO A 249 -22.52 -40.67 -5.89
N LYS A 250 -23.13 -41.18 -4.82
CA LYS A 250 -24.59 -41.04 -4.60
C LYS A 250 -24.97 -39.82 -3.75
N SER A 251 -24.03 -39.26 -3.01
CA SER A 251 -24.20 -38.03 -2.24
C SER A 251 -22.91 -37.20 -2.21
N GLY A 252 -22.96 -36.01 -1.61
CA GLY A 252 -21.80 -35.13 -1.42
C GLY A 252 -20.84 -35.52 -0.28
N PHE A 253 -20.97 -36.70 0.34
CA PHE A 253 -20.11 -37.15 1.45
C PHE A 253 -18.87 -37.92 0.97
N LEU A 254 -17.75 -37.74 1.67
CA LEU A 254 -16.47 -38.36 1.30
C LEU A 254 -16.52 -39.87 1.48
N PRO A 255 -16.20 -40.67 0.45
CA PRO A 255 -16.03 -42.11 0.60
C PRO A 255 -14.75 -42.41 1.39
N LEU A 256 -14.66 -43.58 2.00
CA LEU A 256 -13.49 -43.97 2.82
C LEU A 256 -12.17 -44.04 2.04
N THR A 257 -12.24 -44.01 0.71
CA THR A 257 -11.15 -44.01 -0.26
C THR A 257 -10.65 -42.60 -0.59
N GLY A 258 -11.42 -41.57 -0.26
CA GLY A 258 -11.13 -40.18 -0.57
C GLY A 258 -9.91 -39.64 0.18
N MET A 259 -9.07 -38.89 -0.53
CA MET A 259 -7.86 -38.30 0.02
C MET A 259 -7.81 -36.80 -0.25
N GLN A 260 -7.60 -36.01 0.81
CA GLN A 260 -7.47 -34.56 0.70
C GLN A 260 -6.02 -34.16 0.39
N ARG A 261 -5.80 -33.49 -0.74
CA ARG A 261 -4.53 -32.85 -1.13
C ARG A 261 -4.37 -31.48 -0.46
N GLY A 262 -3.19 -30.85 -0.61
CA GLY A 262 -2.99 -29.49 -0.16
C GLY A 262 -1.52 -29.15 0.14
N ASN A 263 -1.16 -27.88 0.00
CA ASN A 263 0.14 -27.37 0.42
C ASN A 263 0.28 -27.37 1.95
N ILE A 264 1.51 -27.52 2.43
CA ILE A 264 1.87 -27.46 3.86
C ILE A 264 2.81 -26.31 4.21
N VAL A 265 3.04 -25.36 3.29
CA VAL A 265 3.84 -24.15 3.56
C VAL A 265 3.08 -23.15 4.42
N LEU A 266 3.76 -22.60 5.42
CA LEU A 266 3.21 -21.58 6.32
C LEU A 266 3.32 -20.18 5.72
N GLN A 267 4.42 -19.88 5.04
CA GLN A 267 4.57 -18.64 4.30
C GLN A 267 3.91 -18.74 2.93
N LYS A 268 3.22 -17.67 2.52
CA LYS A 268 2.51 -17.55 1.24
C LYS A 268 3.31 -16.72 0.24
N GLY A 269 2.89 -16.76 -1.02
CA GLY A 269 3.69 -16.32 -2.16
C GLY A 269 4.68 -17.39 -2.60
N ASP A 270 5.48 -17.09 -3.62
CA ASP A 270 6.58 -17.93 -4.04
C ASP A 270 7.61 -18.06 -2.90
N GLN A 271 8.01 -19.31 -2.63
CA GLN A 271 8.94 -19.60 -1.55
C GLN A 271 10.35 -19.06 -1.85
N THR A 272 10.66 -18.79 -3.13
CA THR A 272 11.98 -18.33 -3.58
C THR A 272 12.15 -16.81 -3.65
N THR A 273 11.08 -16.03 -3.58
CA THR A 273 11.11 -14.57 -3.75
C THR A 273 10.25 -13.84 -2.71
N PRO A 274 10.52 -13.99 -1.41
CA PRO A 274 9.71 -13.34 -0.39
C PRO A 274 9.73 -11.81 -0.50
N GLY A 275 8.56 -11.20 -0.69
CA GLY A 275 8.37 -9.75 -0.62
C GLY A 275 8.65 -9.00 -1.92
N TYR A 276 8.86 -9.71 -3.04
CA TYR A 276 9.01 -9.11 -4.37
C TYR A 276 8.67 -10.13 -5.46
N PRO A 277 8.14 -9.69 -6.61
CA PRO A 277 7.52 -10.59 -7.57
C PRO A 277 8.51 -11.55 -8.25
N SER A 278 8.10 -12.81 -8.47
CA SER A 278 8.84 -13.88 -9.17
C SER A 278 8.98 -13.67 -10.68
N THR A 279 9.43 -12.49 -11.08
CA THR A 279 9.73 -12.19 -12.48
C THR A 279 10.89 -13.04 -13.00
N LYS A 280 11.09 -13.00 -14.32
CA LYS A 280 12.21 -13.69 -14.98
C LYS A 280 13.58 -13.33 -14.40
N TYR A 281 13.74 -12.10 -13.91
CA TYR A 281 15.01 -11.55 -13.41
C TYR A 281 15.06 -11.42 -11.89
N ALA A 282 14.04 -11.90 -11.18
CA ALA A 282 13.98 -11.84 -9.73
C ALA A 282 15.16 -12.59 -9.08
N TYR A 283 15.75 -11.99 -8.04
CA TYR A 283 16.70 -12.67 -7.17
C TYR A 283 15.97 -13.83 -6.47
N ARG A 284 16.57 -15.01 -6.42
CA ARG A 284 15.99 -16.17 -5.75
C ARG A 284 16.84 -16.55 -4.57
N LEU A 285 16.19 -16.90 -3.47
CA LEU A 285 16.86 -17.42 -2.29
C LEU A 285 17.77 -18.60 -2.64
N ASN A 286 18.91 -18.67 -1.98
CA ASN A 286 19.79 -19.83 -2.13
C ASN A 286 19.18 -21.07 -1.45
N GLU A 287 19.76 -22.25 -1.70
CA GLU A 287 19.23 -23.52 -1.17
C GLU A 287 19.11 -23.55 0.36
N VAL A 288 20.03 -22.90 1.09
CA VAL A 288 20.02 -22.88 2.56
C VAL A 288 18.84 -22.05 3.06
N GLU A 289 18.70 -20.82 2.55
CA GLU A 289 17.60 -19.91 2.90
C GLU A 289 16.24 -20.48 2.52
N LEU A 290 16.13 -21.13 1.35
CA LEU A 290 14.91 -21.77 0.91
C LEU A 290 14.52 -22.94 1.81
N LYS A 291 15.50 -23.76 2.24
CA LYS A 291 15.24 -24.92 3.09
C LYS A 291 14.73 -24.55 4.47
N GLU A 292 15.09 -23.39 5.01
CA GLU A 292 14.55 -22.86 6.27
C GLU A 292 13.06 -22.48 6.16
N ARG A 293 12.56 -22.23 4.95
CA ARG A 293 11.19 -21.82 4.68
C ARG A 293 10.27 -22.98 4.34
N LEU A 294 10.83 -24.06 3.78
CA LEU A 294 10.10 -25.26 3.43
C LEU A 294 9.90 -26.19 4.65
N PRO A 295 8.83 -27.02 4.65
CA PRO A 295 8.62 -28.01 5.69
C PRO A 295 9.81 -28.96 5.86
N SER A 296 10.15 -29.30 7.10
CA SER A 296 11.37 -30.06 7.43
C SER A 296 11.20 -31.57 7.49
N ILE A 297 9.95 -32.08 7.58
CA ILE A 297 9.66 -33.51 7.70
C ILE A 297 8.66 -34.00 6.64
N PRO A 298 8.79 -35.24 6.13
CA PRO A 298 7.88 -35.81 5.15
C PRO A 298 6.43 -35.88 5.64
N SER A 299 5.48 -35.57 4.76
CA SER A 299 4.05 -35.65 5.03
C SER A 299 3.27 -36.23 3.85
N GLN A 300 2.31 -37.12 4.14
CA GLN A 300 1.49 -37.76 3.12
C GLN A 300 0.02 -37.90 3.56
N PRO A 301 -0.95 -37.53 2.69
CA PRO A 301 -2.35 -37.89 2.90
C PRO A 301 -2.61 -39.35 2.52
N ILE A 302 -3.46 -40.03 3.29
CA ILE A 302 -3.94 -41.38 3.01
C ILE A 302 -5.46 -41.49 3.13
N ALA A 303 -6.02 -42.53 2.52
CA ALA A 303 -7.44 -42.85 2.60
C ALA A 303 -7.84 -43.26 4.04
N ALA A 304 -9.06 -42.89 4.45
CA ALA A 304 -9.58 -43.22 5.78
C ALA A 304 -9.63 -44.74 6.04
N LYS A 305 -9.94 -45.55 5.00
CA LYS A 305 -9.94 -47.02 5.10
C LYS A 305 -8.58 -47.59 5.48
N ASP A 306 -7.49 -46.95 5.06
CA ASP A 306 -6.13 -47.42 5.34
C ASP A 306 -5.59 -46.82 6.63
N ALA A 307 -5.95 -45.56 6.94
CA ALA A 307 -5.71 -44.97 8.26
C ALA A 307 -6.31 -45.84 9.37
N PHE A 308 -7.51 -46.39 9.18
CA PHE A 308 -8.12 -47.30 10.13
C PHE A 308 -7.27 -48.55 10.40
N LYS A 309 -6.73 -49.18 9.33
CA LYS A 309 -5.89 -50.37 9.48
C LYS A 309 -4.60 -50.06 10.25
N LEU A 310 -4.02 -48.88 10.06
CA LEU A 310 -2.85 -48.42 10.83
C LEU A 310 -3.22 -48.15 12.29
N ILE A 311 -4.32 -47.44 12.53
CA ILE A 311 -4.78 -47.05 13.86
C ILE A 311 -5.17 -48.27 14.71
N ARG A 312 -5.75 -49.32 14.13
CA ARG A 312 -6.06 -50.59 14.82
C ARG A 312 -4.84 -51.33 15.35
N GLU A 313 -3.66 -51.01 14.84
CA GLU A 313 -2.40 -51.59 15.31
C GLU A 313 -1.74 -50.77 16.43
N LEU A 314 -2.35 -49.67 16.87
CA LEU A 314 -1.90 -48.95 18.05
C LEU A 314 -2.21 -49.73 19.34
N LYS A 315 -1.38 -49.56 20.38
CA LYS A 315 -1.60 -50.12 21.72
C LYS A 315 -2.75 -49.37 22.41
N GLY A 316 -3.63 -50.10 23.11
CA GLY A 316 -4.71 -49.50 23.90
C GLY A 316 -6.01 -50.29 23.81
N GLN A 317 -7.13 -49.62 24.14
CA GLN A 317 -8.47 -50.19 23.98
C GLN A 317 -8.78 -50.49 22.51
N GLU A 318 -9.64 -51.48 22.29
CA GLU A 318 -10.08 -51.85 20.95
C GLU A 318 -10.80 -50.67 20.28
N ILE A 319 -10.32 -50.27 19.11
CA ILE A 319 -10.88 -49.20 18.31
C ILE A 319 -11.97 -49.79 17.42
N VAL A 320 -13.22 -49.46 17.73
CA VAL A 320 -14.40 -49.94 17.00
C VAL A 320 -14.87 -48.88 16.01
N GLN A 321 -15.22 -49.33 14.82
CA GLN A 321 -15.87 -48.52 13.79
C GLN A 321 -17.40 -48.66 13.93
N ASP A 322 -18.13 -47.55 13.89
CA ASP A 322 -19.60 -47.60 13.91
C ASP A 322 -20.18 -48.04 12.56
N SER A 323 -21.51 -48.19 12.49
CA SER A 323 -22.25 -48.57 11.28
C SER A 323 -22.07 -47.59 10.11
N LEU A 324 -21.62 -46.37 10.38
CA LEU A 324 -21.38 -45.30 9.39
C LEU A 324 -19.90 -45.19 9.00
N GLY A 325 -19.04 -46.07 9.50
CA GLY A 325 -17.63 -46.05 9.21
C GLY A 325 -16.83 -45.06 10.06
N ARG A 326 -17.43 -44.42 11.07
CA ARG A 326 -16.77 -43.42 11.93
C ARG A 326 -15.93 -44.10 13.00
N PHE A 327 -14.84 -43.45 13.37
CA PHE A 327 -13.93 -43.96 14.37
C PHE A 327 -14.31 -43.42 15.75
N ASN A 328 -14.63 -44.30 16.70
CA ASN A 328 -14.76 -43.90 18.10
C ASN A 328 -13.38 -43.85 18.76
N LEU A 329 -12.64 -42.78 18.49
CA LEU A 329 -11.33 -42.52 19.08
C LEU A 329 -11.50 -41.54 20.24
N SER A 330 -11.20 -41.97 21.46
CA SER A 330 -11.03 -41.04 22.59
C SER A 330 -9.58 -40.57 22.63
N PHE A 331 -9.32 -39.35 23.11
CA PHE A 331 -7.97 -38.87 23.35
C PHE A 331 -7.59 -39.09 24.83
N PRO A 332 -6.39 -39.58 25.17
CA PRO A 332 -5.32 -40.09 24.30
C PRO A 332 -5.43 -41.63 24.12
N HIS A 333 -6.10 -42.12 23.08
CA HIS A 333 -5.99 -43.53 22.66
C HIS A 333 -4.80 -43.73 21.71
N GLY A 334 -4.11 -44.87 21.84
CA GLY A 334 -3.23 -45.39 20.79
C GLY A 334 -1.77 -44.92 20.84
N THR A 335 -1.01 -45.31 21.86
CA THR A 335 0.41 -44.90 22.02
C THR A 335 1.37 -46.02 21.66
N GLY A 336 2.01 -45.89 20.51
CA GLY A 336 2.92 -46.89 19.95
C GLY A 336 2.16 -48.06 19.32
N LEU A 337 2.86 -48.87 18.53
CA LEU A 337 2.27 -49.99 17.82
C LEU A 337 2.30 -51.27 18.65
N LYS A 338 1.41 -52.23 18.37
CA LYS A 338 1.47 -53.61 18.90
C LYS A 338 2.89 -54.17 18.71
N LEU A 339 3.29 -55.07 19.61
CA LEU A 339 4.66 -55.62 19.62
C LEU A 339 5.03 -56.13 18.22
N GLY A 340 6.21 -55.73 17.75
CA GLY A 340 6.75 -56.19 16.49
C GLY A 340 6.20 -55.53 15.22
N ARG A 341 5.58 -54.36 15.34
CA ARG A 341 5.08 -53.58 14.21
C ARG A 341 5.90 -52.31 14.05
N ARG A 342 6.08 -51.88 12.80
CA ARG A 342 6.74 -50.62 12.44
C ARG A 342 6.07 -50.00 11.21
N VAL A 343 6.05 -48.67 11.12
CA VAL A 343 5.51 -47.95 9.96
C VAL A 343 6.66 -47.34 9.17
N LYS A 344 6.60 -47.50 7.85
CA LYS A 344 7.51 -46.89 6.88
C LYS A 344 6.75 -45.85 6.06
N LEU A 345 7.22 -44.61 6.06
CA LEU A 345 6.69 -43.51 5.25
C LEU A 345 7.73 -43.13 4.19
N VAL A 346 7.39 -43.34 2.93
CA VAL A 346 8.24 -43.01 1.78
C VAL A 346 7.56 -41.94 0.95
N VAL A 347 8.04 -40.69 1.04
CA VAL A 347 7.54 -39.56 0.23
C VAL A 347 8.52 -39.26 -0.89
N LYS A 348 8.00 -39.20 -2.12
CA LYS A 348 8.77 -38.87 -3.33
C LYS A 348 8.13 -37.68 -4.05
N SER A 349 8.60 -36.50 -3.70
CA SER A 349 8.21 -35.20 -4.29
C SER A 349 9.37 -34.60 -5.09
N ILE A 350 9.03 -33.65 -5.96
CA ILE A 350 9.98 -32.79 -6.64
C ILE A 350 9.47 -31.35 -6.55
N ASP A 351 10.34 -30.44 -6.12
CA ASP A 351 10.09 -29.01 -6.20
C ASP A 351 10.82 -28.47 -7.44
N GLU A 352 10.12 -27.75 -8.30
CA GLU A 352 10.65 -27.29 -9.58
C GLU A 352 10.06 -25.94 -9.98
N MET A 353 10.86 -25.16 -10.70
CA MET A 353 10.42 -23.87 -11.23
C MET A 353 9.43 -24.09 -12.37
N ARG A 354 8.24 -23.51 -12.24
CA ARG A 354 7.18 -23.57 -13.24
C ARG A 354 6.70 -22.17 -13.58
N LYS A 355 6.32 -21.99 -14.84
CA LYS A 355 5.65 -20.78 -15.29
C LYS A 355 4.17 -20.85 -14.89
N ILE A 356 3.68 -19.81 -14.24
CA ILE A 356 2.26 -19.59 -13.97
C ILE A 356 1.81 -18.31 -14.67
N GLU A 357 0.52 -18.21 -14.99
CA GLU A 357 -0.04 -17.03 -15.69
C GLU A 357 -1.34 -16.57 -15.02
N ASN A 358 -1.35 -15.37 -14.45
CA ASN A 358 -2.58 -14.69 -14.08
C ASN A 358 -3.24 -14.08 -15.33
N VAL A 359 -4.56 -13.95 -15.32
CA VAL A 359 -5.31 -13.21 -16.35
C VAL A 359 -5.97 -12.00 -15.71
N ILE A 360 -5.64 -10.81 -16.19
CA ILE A 360 -6.13 -9.54 -15.67
C ILE A 360 -6.97 -8.85 -16.74
N GLY A 361 -8.26 -8.69 -16.50
CA GLY A 361 -9.19 -7.94 -17.35
C GLY A 361 -9.45 -6.55 -16.77
N THR A 362 -9.37 -5.48 -17.56
CA THR A 362 -9.63 -4.11 -17.10
C THR A 362 -10.72 -3.43 -17.93
N ILE A 363 -11.65 -2.77 -17.26
CA ILE A 363 -12.53 -1.75 -17.85
C ILE A 363 -12.19 -0.42 -17.17
N LYS A 364 -11.76 0.57 -17.97
CA LYS A 364 -11.41 1.89 -17.44
C LYS A 364 -12.64 2.68 -17.01
N GLY A 365 -12.55 3.26 -15.82
CA GLY A 365 -13.56 4.18 -15.28
C GLY A 365 -13.66 5.46 -16.09
N SER A 366 -14.85 6.04 -16.14
CA SER A 366 -15.13 7.24 -16.92
C SER A 366 -14.80 8.54 -16.20
N ILE A 367 -14.76 8.54 -14.86
CA ILE A 367 -14.53 9.74 -14.03
C ILE A 367 -13.30 9.58 -13.13
N GLU A 368 -13.15 8.42 -12.49
CA GLU A 368 -12.06 8.07 -11.58
C GLU A 368 -11.30 6.84 -12.14
N PRO A 369 -10.68 6.92 -13.32
CA PRO A 369 -9.98 5.78 -13.94
C PRO A 369 -8.79 5.27 -13.12
N ASP A 370 -8.32 6.08 -12.17
CA ASP A 370 -7.23 5.80 -11.23
C ASP A 370 -7.71 5.23 -9.88
N ARG A 371 -9.00 4.88 -9.77
CA ARG A 371 -9.55 4.10 -8.65
C ARG A 371 -10.00 2.75 -9.17
N TYR A 372 -9.64 1.68 -8.47
CA TYR A 372 -9.85 0.32 -8.92
C TYR A 372 -10.78 -0.42 -7.97
N VAL A 373 -11.80 -1.07 -8.52
CA VAL A 373 -12.54 -2.12 -7.83
C VAL A 373 -12.07 -3.45 -8.38
N ILE A 374 -11.40 -4.23 -7.52
CA ILE A 374 -10.80 -5.51 -7.90
C ILE A 374 -11.76 -6.65 -7.55
N PHE A 375 -12.03 -7.52 -8.51
CA PHE A 375 -12.83 -8.73 -8.32
C PHE A 375 -12.06 -9.92 -8.88
N GLY A 376 -11.75 -10.93 -8.06
CA GLY A 376 -10.94 -12.04 -8.53
C GLY A 376 -11.16 -13.35 -7.80
N GLY A 377 -10.66 -14.42 -8.42
CA GLY A 377 -10.64 -15.77 -7.89
C GLY A 377 -9.64 -16.64 -8.66
N HIS A 378 -9.12 -17.68 -8.01
CA HIS A 378 -8.18 -18.58 -8.66
C HIS A 378 -8.84 -19.54 -9.65
N LYS A 379 -8.02 -20.10 -10.53
CA LYS A 379 -8.40 -21.06 -11.57
C LYS A 379 -7.60 -22.36 -11.52
N ASP A 380 -6.57 -22.48 -10.69
CA ASP A 380 -5.85 -23.76 -10.51
C ASP A 380 -6.56 -24.65 -9.49
N ALA A 381 -6.50 -25.97 -9.71
CA ALA A 381 -7.11 -26.96 -8.83
C ALA A 381 -6.15 -28.13 -8.58
N TRP A 382 -6.32 -28.84 -7.46
CA TRP A 382 -5.56 -30.07 -7.21
C TRP A 382 -5.86 -31.20 -8.22
N VAL A 383 -7.12 -31.32 -8.64
CA VAL A 383 -7.59 -32.28 -9.65
C VAL A 383 -8.54 -31.55 -10.60
N TYR A 384 -9.86 -31.81 -10.54
CA TYR A 384 -10.86 -31.14 -11.37
C TYR A 384 -11.35 -29.83 -10.75
N GLY A 385 -11.53 -29.82 -9.43
CA GLY A 385 -11.82 -28.62 -8.66
C GLY A 385 -13.19 -28.02 -8.89
N ALA A 386 -14.23 -28.84 -9.09
CA ALA A 386 -15.56 -28.33 -9.42
C ALA A 386 -16.11 -27.36 -8.36
N ALA A 387 -15.88 -27.62 -7.08
CA ALA A 387 -16.18 -26.65 -6.02
C ALA A 387 -15.02 -25.68 -5.89
N ASP A 388 -13.83 -26.20 -5.63
CA ASP A 388 -12.62 -25.41 -5.46
C ASP A 388 -11.66 -25.54 -6.65
N PRO A 389 -11.52 -24.52 -7.54
CA PRO A 389 -12.19 -23.21 -7.54
C PRO A 389 -13.24 -23.01 -8.64
N MET A 390 -13.58 -24.03 -9.42
CA MET A 390 -14.28 -23.83 -10.69
C MET A 390 -15.67 -23.24 -10.50
N SER A 391 -16.31 -23.43 -9.35
CA SER A 391 -17.56 -22.72 -9.01
C SER A 391 -17.37 -21.20 -8.94
N GLY A 392 -16.29 -20.72 -8.30
CA GLY A 392 -15.93 -19.31 -8.22
C GLY A 392 -15.42 -18.75 -9.56
N SER A 393 -14.58 -19.50 -10.28
CA SER A 393 -14.13 -19.13 -11.63
C SER A 393 -15.30 -19.07 -12.63
N ASN A 394 -16.29 -19.93 -12.50
CA ASN A 394 -17.51 -19.88 -13.30
C ASN A 394 -18.31 -18.59 -13.03
N THR A 395 -18.50 -18.26 -11.74
CA THR A 395 -19.10 -16.98 -11.33
C THR A 395 -18.30 -15.77 -11.84
N LEU A 396 -16.97 -15.82 -11.77
CA LEU A 396 -16.07 -14.77 -12.28
C LEU A 396 -16.32 -14.46 -13.75
N LEU A 397 -16.38 -15.52 -14.57
CA LEU A 397 -16.62 -15.40 -16.01
C LEU A 397 -18.02 -14.87 -16.31
N GLU A 398 -19.04 -15.31 -15.57
CA GLU A 398 -20.41 -14.82 -15.76
C GLU A 398 -20.58 -13.35 -15.31
N VAL A 399 -20.00 -12.96 -14.18
CA VAL A 399 -19.94 -11.56 -13.72
C VAL A 399 -19.25 -10.70 -14.78
N SER A 400 -18.11 -11.15 -15.31
CA SER A 400 -17.40 -10.42 -16.38
C SER A 400 -18.28 -10.25 -17.62
N ARG A 401 -19.05 -11.26 -18.01
CA ARG A 401 -19.97 -11.18 -19.15
C ARG A 401 -21.06 -10.14 -18.92
N VAL A 402 -21.72 -10.20 -17.76
CA VAL A 402 -22.82 -9.28 -17.43
C VAL A 402 -22.32 -7.84 -17.36
N ILE A 403 -21.18 -7.59 -16.73
CA ILE A 403 -20.53 -6.27 -16.73
C ILE A 403 -20.21 -5.82 -18.15
N GLY A 404 -19.62 -6.70 -18.95
CA GLY A 404 -19.33 -6.47 -20.36
C GLY A 404 -20.56 -6.08 -21.18
N GLU A 405 -21.68 -6.79 -21.00
CA GLU A 405 -22.94 -6.48 -21.66
C GLU A 405 -23.54 -5.15 -21.20
N LEU A 406 -23.48 -4.84 -19.90
CA LEU A 406 -23.94 -3.55 -19.37
C LEU A 406 -23.15 -2.38 -19.98
N VAL A 407 -21.84 -2.54 -20.15
CA VAL A 407 -20.96 -1.55 -20.78
C VAL A 407 -21.19 -1.46 -22.30
N ASN A 408 -21.37 -2.60 -22.96
CA ASN A 408 -21.49 -2.70 -24.42
C ASN A 408 -22.92 -2.59 -24.97
N GLN A 409 -23.94 -2.35 -24.14
CA GLN A 409 -25.33 -2.10 -24.57
C GLN A 409 -25.48 -0.86 -25.50
N GLY A 410 -24.41 -0.09 -25.74
CA GLY A 410 -24.34 0.92 -26.81
C GLY A 410 -23.79 0.42 -28.17
N TYR A 411 -23.25 -0.79 -28.26
CA TYR A 411 -22.53 -1.30 -29.45
C TYR A 411 -23.22 -2.45 -30.20
N HIS A 412 -24.07 -3.25 -29.54
CA HIS A 412 -24.66 -4.44 -30.18
C HIS A 412 -25.66 -4.14 -31.32
N PHE A 413 -26.14 -2.90 -31.46
CA PHE A 413 -26.99 -2.51 -32.58
C PHE A 413 -26.20 -1.99 -33.81
N PHE A 414 -24.87 -1.84 -33.69
CA PHE A 414 -24.06 -1.10 -34.68
C PHE A 414 -23.49 -1.96 -35.82
N MET A 415 -23.63 -3.29 -35.77
CA MET A 415 -23.15 -4.21 -36.81
C MET A 415 -24.23 -4.60 -37.84
N LEU A 416 -25.47 -4.13 -37.71
CA LEU A 416 -26.57 -4.54 -38.60
C LEU A 416 -27.31 -3.43 -39.34
N PHE A 417 -27.01 -2.14 -39.10
CA PHE A 417 -27.68 -1.06 -39.84
C PHE A 417 -26.77 0.16 -40.05
N ILE A 418 -26.31 0.36 -41.29
CA ILE A 418 -25.87 1.69 -41.73
C ILE A 418 -27.15 2.52 -41.94
N MET A 419 -27.06 3.81 -41.58
CA MET A 419 -27.91 4.96 -41.95
C MET A 419 -28.98 5.40 -40.93
N SER A 420 -28.72 6.60 -40.37
CA SER A 420 -29.66 7.65 -39.94
C SER A 420 -30.51 7.46 -38.67
N SER A 421 -29.93 7.74 -37.49
CA SER A 421 -30.57 8.52 -36.38
C SER A 421 -29.58 8.89 -35.27
N PRO A 422 -29.58 10.13 -34.74
CA PRO A 422 -28.64 10.60 -33.71
C PRO A 422 -29.19 10.46 -32.29
N PHE A 423 -29.77 9.31 -31.94
CA PHE A 423 -30.14 8.99 -30.55
C PHE A 423 -29.39 7.73 -30.11
N LEU A 424 -28.12 7.92 -29.77
CA LEU A 424 -27.25 6.94 -29.13
C LEU A 424 -27.70 6.74 -27.68
N ASN A 425 -28.29 5.59 -27.35
CA ASN A 425 -28.31 5.14 -25.95
C ASN A 425 -26.90 4.63 -25.61
N ALA A 426 -26.09 5.46 -24.95
CA ALA A 426 -24.79 5.03 -24.45
C ALA A 426 -24.98 3.93 -23.39
N GLY A 427 -24.20 2.84 -23.48
CA GLY A 427 -24.14 1.80 -22.45
C GLY A 427 -23.65 2.36 -21.10
N TRP A 428 -23.83 1.59 -20.02
CA TRP A 428 -23.36 1.99 -18.68
C TRP A 428 -21.84 2.15 -18.69
N LYS A 429 -21.32 3.26 -18.16
CA LYS A 429 -19.87 3.43 -17.98
C LYS A 429 -19.60 3.54 -16.49
N PRO A 430 -18.81 2.63 -15.89
CA PRO A 430 -18.51 2.74 -14.47
C PRO A 430 -17.76 4.05 -14.19
N ARG A 431 -18.02 4.66 -13.03
CA ARG A 431 -17.29 5.85 -12.56
C ARG A 431 -15.80 5.50 -12.34
N ARG A 432 -15.52 4.40 -11.65
CA ARG A 432 -14.20 3.85 -11.32
C ARG A 432 -13.82 2.72 -12.27
N SER A 433 -12.54 2.41 -12.35
CA SER A 433 -12.06 1.28 -13.14
C SER A 433 -12.40 -0.04 -12.44
N ILE A 434 -12.83 -1.04 -13.22
CA ILE A 434 -13.07 -2.40 -12.75
C ILE A 434 -11.92 -3.28 -13.22
N ILE A 435 -11.30 -4.00 -12.30
CA ILE A 435 -10.26 -5.00 -12.60
C ILE A 435 -10.80 -6.38 -12.21
N ILE A 436 -10.82 -7.30 -13.17
CA ILE A 436 -11.20 -8.70 -12.95
C ILE A 436 -9.97 -9.59 -13.05
N CYS A 437 -9.72 -10.41 -12.03
CA CYS A 437 -8.50 -11.19 -11.93
C CYS A 437 -8.77 -12.69 -11.83
N SER A 438 -8.08 -13.48 -12.65
CA SER A 438 -8.06 -14.95 -12.56
C SER A 438 -6.67 -15.44 -12.14
N TRP A 439 -6.53 -15.76 -10.87
CA TRP A 439 -5.25 -16.09 -10.21
C TRP A 439 -4.80 -17.52 -10.53
N ASP A 440 -3.49 -17.75 -10.61
CA ASP A 440 -2.90 -19.09 -10.76
C ASP A 440 -2.08 -19.46 -9.52
N ALA A 441 -1.86 -20.76 -9.29
CA ALA A 441 -1.10 -21.29 -8.16
C ALA A 441 -1.57 -20.84 -6.77
N GLU A 442 -2.87 -20.63 -6.58
CA GLU A 442 -3.46 -20.40 -5.25
C GLU A 442 -3.22 -21.62 -4.34
N GLU A 443 -3.40 -22.81 -4.91
CA GLU A 443 -3.35 -24.08 -4.19
C GLU A 443 -1.95 -24.40 -3.64
N TYR A 444 -0.95 -23.68 -4.17
CA TYR A 444 0.46 -23.74 -3.79
C TYR A 444 0.87 -22.63 -2.83
N GLY A 445 -0.09 -21.92 -2.25
CA GLY A 445 0.15 -20.91 -1.22
C GLY A 445 -0.11 -19.48 -1.70
N LEU A 446 -1.21 -19.26 -2.41
CA LEU A 446 -1.66 -17.93 -2.87
C LEU A 446 -0.65 -17.27 -3.82
N VAL A 447 0.11 -18.07 -4.57
CA VAL A 447 1.32 -17.59 -5.25
C VAL A 447 0.97 -16.51 -6.27
N GLY A 448 0.07 -16.78 -7.22
CA GLY A 448 -0.24 -15.81 -8.27
C GLY A 448 -0.79 -14.48 -7.75
N SER A 449 -1.63 -14.48 -6.72
CA SER A 449 -2.17 -13.24 -6.14
C SER A 449 -1.13 -12.47 -5.34
N TYR A 450 -0.25 -13.15 -4.59
CA TYR A 450 0.90 -12.52 -3.92
C TYR A 450 1.85 -11.89 -4.94
N GLU A 451 2.28 -12.63 -5.96
CA GLU A 451 3.23 -12.11 -6.95
C GLU A 451 2.69 -10.88 -7.69
N TRP A 452 1.38 -10.83 -7.94
CA TRP A 452 0.75 -9.67 -8.57
C TRP A 452 0.69 -8.46 -7.65
N VAL A 453 0.38 -8.67 -6.37
CA VAL A 453 0.37 -7.60 -5.38
C VAL A 453 1.79 -7.10 -5.09
N GLU A 454 2.79 -7.97 -5.06
CA GLU A 454 4.20 -7.58 -4.89
C GLU A 454 4.76 -6.85 -6.12
N ALA A 455 4.24 -7.12 -7.32
CA ALA A 455 4.57 -6.37 -8.53
C ALA A 455 3.91 -4.99 -8.60
N ALA A 456 2.85 -4.74 -7.82
CA ALA A 456 2.16 -3.46 -7.75
C ALA A 456 2.89 -2.52 -6.77
N ASP A 457 3.08 -1.27 -7.20
CA ASP A 457 3.81 -0.20 -6.48
C ASP A 457 3.35 -0.04 -5.01
N PRO A 458 4.27 -0.03 -4.01
CA PRO A 458 3.92 0.14 -2.58
C PRO A 458 3.22 1.47 -2.25
N ASP A 459 3.20 2.45 -3.16
CA ASP A 459 2.47 3.72 -3.00
C ASP A 459 1.01 3.69 -3.51
N GLY A 460 0.52 2.53 -3.95
CA GLY A 460 -0.81 2.42 -4.54
C GLY A 460 -1.98 2.44 -3.54
N ASN A 461 -2.83 3.46 -3.64
CA ASN A 461 -4.17 3.47 -3.04
C ASN A 461 -5.11 2.58 -3.85
N TYR A 462 -5.51 1.46 -3.25
CA TYR A 462 -6.32 0.42 -3.87
C TYR A 462 -7.53 0.11 -2.99
N ASP A 463 -8.71 -0.03 -3.60
CA ASP A 463 -10.00 -0.21 -2.93
C ASP A 463 -10.45 -1.68 -3.02
N SER A 464 -11.12 -2.20 -1.99
CA SER A 464 -12.25 -3.14 -2.18
C SER A 464 -13.26 -2.95 -1.01
N VAL A 465 -14.60 -2.97 -1.23
CA VAL A 465 -15.57 -4.07 -0.98
C VAL A 465 -16.55 -3.82 0.20
N TYR A 466 -17.85 -4.16 0.04
CA TYR A 466 -18.86 -4.16 1.12
C TYR A 466 -19.66 -5.48 1.22
N ASP A 467 -19.67 -6.06 2.42
CA ASP A 467 -20.59 -7.10 2.88
C ASP A 467 -21.99 -6.54 3.22
N LYS A 468 -23.05 -7.15 2.66
CA LYS A 468 -24.31 -7.56 3.34
C LYS A 468 -25.34 -8.06 2.31
N TRP A 469 -25.89 -9.29 2.46
CA TRP A 469 -27.36 -9.52 2.46
C TRP A 469 -27.90 -10.91 2.93
N LEU A 470 -28.84 -10.82 3.90
CA LEU A 470 -30.05 -11.57 4.35
C LEU A 470 -30.21 -13.12 4.52
N VAL A 471 -30.61 -13.45 5.77
CA VAL A 471 -31.31 -14.64 6.37
C VAL A 471 -30.46 -15.92 6.50
N GLU A 472 -30.12 -16.43 7.69
CA GLU A 472 -30.99 -16.80 8.83
C GLU A 472 -30.27 -16.65 10.21
N GLU A 473 -31.03 -16.72 11.31
CA GLU A 473 -30.73 -16.45 12.74
C GLU A 473 -31.04 -15.03 13.27
N ASN A 474 -32.27 -14.83 13.77
CA ASN A 474 -32.66 -13.75 14.69
C ASN A 474 -32.29 -12.31 14.29
N GLY A 475 -32.19 -12.01 13.01
CA GLY A 475 -32.07 -10.64 12.51
C GLY A 475 -30.75 -9.93 12.86
N THR A 476 -29.71 -10.65 13.28
CA THR A 476 -28.35 -10.10 13.49
C THR A 476 -27.35 -10.84 12.60
N ILE A 477 -26.75 -10.12 11.65
CA ILE A 477 -25.75 -10.64 10.71
C ILE A 477 -24.40 -10.67 11.42
N LYS A 478 -23.76 -11.84 11.57
CA LYS A 478 -22.39 -11.94 12.11
C LYS A 478 -21.39 -12.19 10.99
N ALA A 479 -20.63 -11.15 10.61
CA ALA A 479 -19.44 -11.32 9.78
C ALA A 479 -18.34 -12.03 10.60
N LYS A 480 -17.52 -12.87 9.97
CA LYS A 480 -16.38 -13.53 10.63
C LYS A 480 -15.09 -12.83 10.22
N THR A 481 -14.15 -12.71 11.15
CA THR A 481 -12.81 -12.22 10.86
C THR A 481 -12.14 -13.07 9.76
N MET A 482 -11.64 -12.41 8.71
CA MET A 482 -10.96 -13.07 7.59
C MET A 482 -9.63 -13.71 8.03
N GLY A 483 -9.42 -14.97 7.62
CA GLY A 483 -8.22 -15.75 7.89
C GLY A 483 -7.23 -15.74 6.72
N GLY A 484 -6.46 -16.82 6.56
CA GLY A 484 -5.43 -16.94 5.52
C GLY A 484 -5.84 -17.70 4.25
N GLY A 485 -7.09 -18.12 4.15
CA GLY A 485 -7.48 -19.26 3.31
C GLY A 485 -7.72 -19.02 1.82
N SER A 486 -7.47 -17.83 1.27
CA SER A 486 -7.67 -17.55 -0.16
C SER A 486 -6.93 -16.27 -0.61
N ASP A 487 -7.06 -15.89 -1.88
CA ASP A 487 -6.32 -14.82 -2.55
C ASP A 487 -6.52 -13.41 -1.97
N PHE A 488 -7.47 -13.19 -1.04
CA PHE A 488 -7.68 -11.90 -0.41
C PHE A 488 -6.57 -11.50 0.58
N VAL A 489 -5.76 -12.46 1.05
CA VAL A 489 -4.75 -12.25 2.07
C VAL A 489 -3.71 -11.16 1.72
N PRO A 490 -3.06 -11.16 0.55
CA PRO A 490 -2.10 -10.12 0.19
C PRO A 490 -2.75 -8.73 0.04
N PHE A 491 -4.05 -8.67 -0.24
CA PHE A 491 -4.79 -7.41 -0.31
C PHE A 491 -5.02 -6.83 1.09
N LEU A 492 -5.61 -7.62 2.00
CA LEU A 492 -5.91 -7.16 3.36
C LEU A 492 -4.66 -7.17 4.26
N ALA A 493 -4.11 -8.34 4.55
CA ALA A 493 -3.15 -8.53 5.64
C ALA A 493 -1.76 -7.94 5.34
N VAL A 494 -1.46 -7.67 4.07
CA VAL A 494 -0.18 -7.11 3.62
C VAL A 494 -0.32 -5.65 3.19
N ASN A 495 -1.39 -5.27 2.47
CA ASN A 495 -1.54 -3.94 1.87
C ASN A 495 -2.70 -3.10 2.40
N GLY A 496 -3.48 -3.60 3.37
CA GLY A 496 -4.55 -2.83 4.01
C GLY A 496 -5.63 -2.40 3.02
N ILE A 497 -5.93 -3.26 2.06
CA ILE A 497 -7.03 -3.07 1.11
C ILE A 497 -8.26 -3.69 1.76
N PRO A 498 -9.33 -2.91 2.05
CA PRO A 498 -10.55 -3.48 2.62
C PRO A 498 -11.07 -4.57 1.68
N THR A 499 -11.51 -5.73 2.17
CA THR A 499 -11.79 -6.93 1.35
C THR A 499 -12.96 -7.77 1.87
N MET A 500 -13.54 -8.63 1.01
CA MET A 500 -14.67 -9.54 1.30
C MET A 500 -14.47 -10.83 0.53
N TYR A 501 -15.11 -11.86 1.07
CA TYR A 501 -15.06 -13.19 0.53
C TYR A 501 -16.45 -13.83 0.74
N PRO A 502 -17.41 -13.56 -0.17
CA PRO A 502 -18.77 -14.02 -0.01
C PRO A 502 -18.88 -15.46 -0.50
N LYS A 503 -19.56 -16.30 0.26
CA LYS A 503 -19.88 -17.67 -0.14
C LYS A 503 -21.21 -18.13 0.43
N PHE A 504 -21.91 -18.98 -0.31
CA PHE A 504 -22.97 -19.79 0.27
C PHE A 504 -22.35 -20.94 1.05
N TYR A 505 -22.87 -21.19 2.25
CA TYR A 505 -22.54 -22.37 3.03
C TYR A 505 -23.84 -23.04 3.48
N GLY A 506 -23.90 -24.36 3.39
CA GLY A 506 -25.01 -25.12 3.95
C GLY A 506 -24.79 -25.32 5.45
N LEU A 507 -25.78 -24.95 6.27
CA LEU A 507 -25.89 -25.44 7.64
C LEU A 507 -26.44 -26.87 7.54
N SER A 508 -25.58 -27.88 7.51
CA SER A 508 -26.03 -29.24 7.84
C SER A 508 -26.01 -29.35 9.35
N MET A 509 -27.19 -29.44 9.98
CA MET A 509 -27.28 -29.90 11.36
C MET A 509 -27.22 -31.43 11.33
N ASP A 510 -26.47 -32.05 12.23
CA ASP A 510 -26.65 -33.47 12.46
C ASP A 510 -28.02 -33.73 13.12
N ASN A 511 -28.44 -35.01 13.19
CA ASN A 511 -29.72 -35.40 13.81
C ASN A 511 -29.78 -35.09 15.33
N LYS A 512 -28.71 -34.54 15.93
CA LYS A 512 -28.62 -34.13 17.33
C LYS A 512 -28.58 -32.61 17.49
N GLY A 513 -28.76 -31.85 16.41
CA GLY A 513 -28.73 -30.38 16.44
C GLY A 513 -27.33 -29.78 16.60
N GLN A 514 -26.26 -30.55 16.38
CA GLN A 514 -24.90 -30.02 16.32
C GLN A 514 -24.56 -29.57 14.89
N GLU A 515 -23.97 -28.38 14.79
CA GLU A 515 -23.46 -27.85 13.52
C GLU A 515 -22.42 -28.81 12.92
N TRP A 516 -22.58 -29.14 11.64
CA TRP A 516 -21.54 -29.81 10.87
C TRP A 516 -20.23 -29.04 10.96
N THR A 517 -19.16 -29.71 11.39
CA THR A 517 -17.92 -29.01 11.76
C THR A 517 -16.96 -28.75 10.59
N SER A 518 -17.25 -29.27 9.39
CA SER A 518 -16.47 -28.99 8.18
C SER A 518 -16.91 -27.68 7.52
N ARG A 519 -15.98 -26.73 7.38
CA ARG A 519 -16.19 -25.43 6.70
C ARG A 519 -16.09 -25.51 5.16
N SER A 520 -15.78 -26.69 4.63
CA SER A 520 -15.62 -27.01 3.21
C SER A 520 -16.51 -28.20 2.83
N THR A 521 -16.73 -28.41 1.53
CA THR A 521 -17.43 -29.61 1.04
C THR A 521 -16.73 -30.88 1.56
N PRO A 522 -17.46 -31.97 1.84
CA PRO A 522 -16.80 -33.18 2.31
C PRO A 522 -15.77 -33.75 1.32
N LEU A 523 -15.98 -33.51 0.02
CA LEU A 523 -15.09 -33.95 -1.07
C LEU A 523 -13.85 -33.08 -1.28
N TYR A 524 -13.64 -32.08 -0.42
CA TYR A 524 -12.59 -31.08 -0.53
C TYR A 524 -11.19 -31.63 -0.91
N HIS A 525 -10.57 -31.06 -1.95
CA HIS A 525 -9.25 -31.41 -2.52
C HIS A 525 -9.06 -32.89 -2.88
N SER A 526 -10.16 -33.62 -3.05
CA SER A 526 -10.14 -35.01 -3.50
C SER A 526 -10.34 -35.11 -5.00
N ARG A 527 -10.07 -36.29 -5.53
CA ARG A 527 -10.42 -36.63 -6.92
C ARG A 527 -11.92 -36.47 -7.23
N TYR A 528 -12.78 -36.57 -6.22
CA TYR A 528 -14.23 -36.58 -6.37
C TYR A 528 -14.88 -35.19 -6.44
N GLU A 529 -14.08 -34.11 -6.44
CA GLU A 529 -14.56 -32.76 -6.76
C GLU A 529 -14.84 -32.59 -8.27
N THR A 530 -15.80 -33.35 -8.79
CA THR A 530 -16.15 -33.34 -10.21
C THR A 530 -17.38 -32.47 -10.48
N TYR A 531 -17.66 -32.26 -11.76
CA TYR A 531 -18.88 -31.61 -12.23
C TYR A 531 -20.15 -32.13 -11.52
N ASN A 532 -20.22 -33.44 -11.28
CA ASN A 532 -21.37 -34.09 -10.69
C ASN A 532 -21.63 -33.63 -9.25
N LEU A 533 -20.57 -33.37 -8.45
CA LEU A 533 -20.71 -32.79 -7.11
C LEU A 533 -21.48 -31.47 -7.16
N LEU A 534 -21.10 -30.58 -8.08
CA LEU A 534 -21.78 -29.28 -8.20
C LEU A 534 -23.20 -29.43 -8.71
N LYS A 535 -23.48 -30.42 -9.55
CA LYS A 535 -24.86 -30.75 -9.95
C LYS A 535 -25.69 -31.37 -8.84
N MET A 536 -25.09 -31.97 -7.82
CA MET A 536 -25.82 -32.38 -6.62
C MET A 536 -26.15 -31.18 -5.73
N ILE A 537 -25.24 -30.22 -5.60
CA ILE A 537 -25.41 -29.04 -4.73
C ILE A 537 -26.33 -28.00 -5.39
N ASP A 538 -26.12 -27.73 -6.68
CA ASP A 538 -26.83 -26.71 -7.47
C ASP A 538 -27.32 -27.27 -8.83
N PRO A 539 -28.30 -28.19 -8.83
CA PRO A 539 -28.74 -28.89 -10.05
C PRO A 539 -29.27 -27.97 -11.16
N GLU A 540 -29.75 -26.78 -10.81
CA GLU A 540 -30.31 -25.80 -11.72
C GLU A 540 -29.47 -24.52 -11.85
N MET A 541 -28.25 -24.48 -11.29
CA MET A 541 -27.40 -23.28 -11.25
C MET A 541 -28.06 -22.06 -10.56
N LYS A 542 -28.99 -22.30 -9.63
CA LYS A 542 -29.74 -21.26 -8.90
C LYS A 542 -28.85 -20.52 -7.91
N PHE A 543 -28.02 -21.23 -7.13
CA PHE A 543 -27.11 -20.61 -6.17
C PHE A 543 -26.01 -19.84 -6.90
N SER A 544 -25.46 -20.45 -7.96
CA SER A 544 -24.44 -19.85 -8.82
C SER A 544 -24.95 -18.57 -9.49
N ALA A 545 -26.19 -18.56 -9.99
CA ALA A 545 -26.80 -17.36 -10.56
C ALA A 545 -27.11 -16.30 -9.50
N ALA A 546 -27.57 -16.71 -8.30
CA ALA A 546 -27.87 -15.79 -7.20
C ALA A 546 -26.60 -15.06 -6.73
N ILE A 547 -25.50 -15.79 -6.46
CA ILE A 547 -24.25 -15.17 -6.04
C ILE A 547 -23.66 -14.29 -7.14
N SER A 548 -23.74 -14.71 -8.42
CA SER A 548 -23.31 -13.89 -9.55
C SER A 548 -24.10 -12.59 -9.64
N THR A 549 -25.42 -12.64 -9.44
CA THR A 549 -26.29 -11.45 -9.43
C THR A 549 -25.90 -10.49 -8.32
N ILE A 550 -25.66 -11.00 -7.10
CA ILE A 550 -25.22 -10.20 -5.96
C ILE A 550 -23.86 -9.55 -6.25
N LEU A 551 -22.90 -10.32 -6.76
CA LEU A 551 -21.55 -9.85 -7.03
C LEU A 551 -21.50 -8.80 -8.15
N VAL A 552 -22.31 -8.93 -9.20
CA VAL A 552 -22.44 -7.88 -10.22
C VAL A 552 -22.96 -6.58 -9.59
N GLU A 553 -23.99 -6.67 -8.74
CA GLU A 553 -24.57 -5.47 -8.11
C GLU A 553 -23.61 -4.80 -7.13
N VAL A 554 -22.89 -5.59 -6.33
CA VAL A 554 -21.81 -5.11 -5.47
C VAL A 554 -20.72 -4.41 -6.28
N LEU A 555 -20.22 -5.06 -7.33
CA LEU A 555 -19.16 -4.52 -8.18
C LEU A 555 -19.62 -3.21 -8.83
N ARG A 556 -20.86 -3.18 -9.31
CA ARG A 556 -21.49 -1.97 -9.86
C ARG A 556 -21.59 -0.86 -8.82
N GLN A 557 -22.07 -1.12 -7.61
CA GLN A 557 -22.17 -0.09 -6.56
C GLN A 557 -20.80 0.49 -6.20
N LEU A 558 -19.78 -0.34 -5.98
CA LEU A 558 -18.44 0.13 -5.66
C LEU A 558 -17.84 0.93 -6.83
N ALA A 559 -18.09 0.48 -8.07
CA ALA A 559 -17.56 1.13 -9.25
C ALA A 559 -18.30 2.42 -9.64
N ASP A 560 -19.55 2.62 -9.19
CA ASP A 560 -20.43 3.67 -9.73
C ASP A 560 -20.96 4.67 -8.68
N SER A 561 -21.00 4.29 -7.40
CA SER A 561 -21.47 5.20 -6.34
C SER A 561 -20.59 6.43 -6.22
N LEU A 562 -21.23 7.61 -6.10
CA LEU A 562 -20.52 8.90 -5.99
C LEU A 562 -19.63 8.91 -4.73
N ILE A 563 -20.22 8.54 -3.59
CA ILE A 563 -19.51 8.31 -2.33
C ILE A 563 -19.46 6.79 -2.13
N LEU A 564 -18.28 6.27 -1.75
CA LEU A 564 -18.10 4.84 -1.51
C LEU A 564 -19.06 4.34 -0.42
N PRO A 565 -19.75 3.21 -0.63
CA PRO A 565 -20.79 2.73 0.26
C PRO A 565 -20.24 1.98 1.49
N PHE A 566 -19.29 2.59 2.23
CA PHE A 566 -18.67 1.99 3.41
C PHE A 566 -19.49 2.30 4.68
N ASP A 567 -19.67 1.30 5.54
CA ASP A 567 -20.42 1.39 6.80
C ASP A 567 -19.45 1.57 7.97
N LEU A 568 -19.19 2.84 8.32
CA LEU A 568 -18.24 3.20 9.38
C LEU A 568 -18.74 2.79 10.77
N GLN A 569 -20.04 2.68 10.97
CA GLN A 569 -20.62 2.23 12.24
C GLN A 569 -20.39 0.73 12.43
N ALA A 570 -20.57 -0.07 11.37
CA ALA A 570 -20.21 -1.48 11.40
C ALA A 570 -18.71 -1.70 11.67
N PHE A 571 -17.85 -0.87 11.07
CA PHE A 571 -16.41 -0.89 11.36
C PHE A 571 -16.12 -0.58 12.84
N LEU A 572 -16.79 0.42 13.42
CA LEU A 572 -16.62 0.79 14.82
C LEU A 572 -17.08 -0.32 15.78
N GLU A 573 -18.22 -0.96 15.50
CA GLU A 573 -18.72 -2.10 16.28
C GLU A 573 -17.73 -3.27 16.26
N ASP A 574 -17.20 -3.60 15.08
CA ASP A 574 -16.22 -4.66 14.89
C ASP A 574 -14.86 -4.35 15.56
N LEU A 575 -14.43 -3.09 15.56
CA LEU A 575 -13.27 -2.62 16.30
C LEU A 575 -13.48 -2.73 17.81
N LYS A 576 -14.66 -2.35 18.32
CA LYS A 576 -15.06 -2.48 19.73
C LYS A 576 -15.03 -3.95 20.18
N ASP A 577 -15.61 -4.85 19.39
CA ASP A 577 -15.58 -6.29 19.65
C ASP A 577 -14.16 -6.84 19.64
N SER A 578 -13.31 -6.36 18.73
CA SER A 578 -11.90 -6.76 18.65
C SER A 578 -11.08 -6.33 19.86
N VAL A 579 -11.28 -5.09 20.33
CA VAL A 579 -10.63 -4.61 21.57
C VAL A 579 -11.16 -5.38 22.77
N LYS A 580 -12.47 -5.66 22.84
CA LYS A 580 -13.05 -6.48 23.91
C LYS A 580 -12.39 -7.86 23.99
N ILE A 581 -12.17 -8.52 22.85
CA ILE A 581 -11.46 -9.81 22.81
C ILE A 581 -10.04 -9.69 23.40
N VAL A 582 -9.31 -8.62 23.08
CA VAL A 582 -7.98 -8.36 23.67
C VAL A 582 -8.09 -8.15 25.17
N LEU A 583 -9.05 -7.34 25.63
CA LEU A 583 -9.26 -7.07 27.05
C LEU A 583 -9.60 -8.35 27.82
N ASP A 584 -10.50 -9.16 27.29
CA ASP A 584 -10.90 -10.43 27.89
C ASP A 584 -9.76 -11.45 27.91
N THR A 585 -8.91 -11.47 26.88
CA THR A 585 -7.80 -12.44 26.78
C THR A 585 -6.61 -12.05 27.64
N VAL A 586 -6.24 -10.77 27.66
CA VAL A 586 -5.03 -10.26 28.31
C VAL A 586 -5.26 -9.91 29.79
N TYR A 587 -6.39 -9.27 30.13
CA TYR A 587 -6.60 -8.67 31.46
C TYR A 587 -7.47 -9.49 32.40
N ILE A 588 -8.43 -10.28 31.90
CA ILE A 588 -9.27 -11.12 32.78
C ILE A 588 -8.46 -12.29 33.37
N GLN A 589 -7.37 -12.69 32.71
CA GLN A 589 -6.55 -13.84 33.12
C GLN A 589 -5.22 -13.45 33.80
N ASN A 590 -4.87 -12.16 33.89
CA ASN A 590 -3.55 -11.74 34.36
C ASN A 590 -3.51 -10.33 34.98
N SER A 591 -3.19 -10.22 36.27
CA SER A 591 -3.05 -8.93 36.99
C SER A 591 -1.68 -8.25 36.82
N ALA A 592 -0.76 -8.85 36.05
CA ALA A 592 0.63 -8.37 35.92
C ALA A 592 0.86 -7.36 34.77
N ILE A 593 -0.15 -7.12 33.92
CA ILE A 593 -0.10 -6.10 32.88
C ILE A 593 -0.72 -4.81 33.42
N ASP A 594 -0.01 -3.69 33.26
CA ASP A 594 -0.41 -2.39 33.78
C ASP A 594 -1.79 -1.95 33.25
N GLU A 595 -2.66 -1.49 34.15
CA GLU A 595 -4.03 -1.06 33.84
C GLU A 595 -4.06 0.14 32.87
N LYS A 596 -2.99 0.95 32.83
CA LYS A 596 -2.88 2.09 31.91
C LYS A 596 -3.09 1.72 30.44
N TYR A 597 -2.71 0.51 30.04
CA TYR A 597 -2.84 0.04 28.65
C TYR A 597 -4.28 -0.36 28.30
N LYS A 598 -5.03 -0.88 29.27
CA LYS A 598 -6.48 -1.12 29.14
C LYS A 598 -7.21 0.22 28.98
N ASP A 599 -6.89 1.20 29.82
CA ASP A 599 -7.43 2.56 29.72
C ASP A 599 -7.06 3.22 28.39
N GLY A 600 -5.84 3.02 27.90
CA GLY A 600 -5.36 3.50 26.61
C GLY A 600 -6.19 2.98 25.44
N LEU A 601 -6.42 1.67 25.38
CA LEU A 601 -7.26 1.04 24.36
C LEU A 601 -8.70 1.55 24.38
N GLN A 602 -9.30 1.70 25.57
CA GLN A 602 -10.65 2.24 25.73
C GLN A 602 -10.76 3.69 25.26
N LYS A 603 -9.82 4.57 25.67
CA LYS A 603 -9.74 5.95 25.18
C LYS A 603 -9.45 6.04 23.68
N GLY A 604 -8.75 5.06 23.12
CA GLY A 604 -8.54 4.92 21.68
C GLY A 604 -9.86 4.72 20.94
N ILE A 605 -10.70 3.79 21.41
CA ILE A 605 -12.04 3.54 20.86
C ILE A 605 -12.92 4.78 20.93
N GLU A 606 -12.96 5.47 22.07
CA GLU A 606 -13.75 6.71 22.24
C GLU A 606 -13.33 7.79 21.22
N ARG A 607 -12.02 7.96 21.00
CA ARG A 607 -11.49 8.90 19.99
C ARG A 607 -11.87 8.52 18.56
N VAL A 608 -11.87 7.22 18.23
CA VAL A 608 -12.31 6.73 16.91
C VAL A 608 -13.80 6.96 16.72
N GLU A 609 -14.62 6.66 17.73
CA GLU A 609 -16.08 6.88 17.73
C GLU A 609 -16.42 8.36 17.49
N GLU A 610 -15.80 9.28 18.23
CA GLU A 610 -15.97 10.72 18.00
C GLU A 610 -15.55 11.15 16.60
N SER A 611 -14.46 10.58 16.08
CA SER A 611 -13.92 10.92 14.76
C SER A 611 -14.85 10.44 13.64
N ILE A 612 -15.41 9.23 13.75
CA ILE A 612 -16.40 8.69 12.83
C ILE A 612 -17.66 9.55 12.85
N ALA A 613 -18.19 9.90 14.02
CA ALA A 613 -19.37 10.75 14.13
C ALA A 613 -19.17 12.13 13.48
N LYS A 614 -18.01 12.77 13.69
CA LYS A 614 -17.65 14.04 13.02
C LYS A 614 -17.53 13.86 11.51
N PHE A 615 -16.95 12.76 11.06
CA PHE A 615 -16.75 12.47 9.64
C PHE A 615 -18.05 12.18 8.91
N GLU A 616 -18.96 11.38 9.49
CA GLU A 616 -20.29 11.12 8.91
C GLU A 616 -21.10 12.41 8.78
N ASN A 617 -21.10 13.27 9.80
CA ASN A 617 -21.74 14.59 9.71
C ASN A 617 -21.16 15.44 8.56
N HIS A 618 -19.86 15.37 8.33
CA HIS A 618 -19.21 16.06 7.22
C HIS A 618 -19.62 15.48 5.86
N ILE A 619 -19.76 14.15 5.74
CA ILE A 619 -20.29 13.49 4.53
C ILE A 619 -21.72 13.96 4.23
N VAL A 620 -22.56 14.10 5.26
CA VAL A 620 -23.94 14.57 5.08
C VAL A 620 -24.01 15.99 4.51
N ALA A 621 -23.14 16.86 5.00
CA ALA A 621 -23.12 18.29 4.67
C ALA A 621 -22.31 18.62 3.40
N ILE A 622 -21.71 17.62 2.73
CA ILE A 622 -20.81 17.86 1.61
C ILE A 622 -21.56 18.33 0.36
N ASP A 623 -20.95 19.27 -0.34
CA ASP A 623 -21.38 19.68 -1.68
C ASP A 623 -21.08 18.56 -2.68
N THR A 624 -22.14 17.88 -3.15
CA THR A 624 -22.03 16.76 -4.08
C THR A 624 -21.73 17.18 -5.52
N ASP A 625 -21.88 18.47 -5.85
CA ASP A 625 -21.56 19.00 -7.17
C ASP A 625 -20.05 19.33 -7.28
N ASN A 626 -19.33 19.34 -6.15
CA ASN A 626 -17.89 19.51 -6.10
C ASN A 626 -17.17 18.14 -6.16
N PRO A 627 -16.63 17.72 -7.32
CA PRO A 627 -16.01 16.40 -7.49
C PRO A 627 -14.77 16.20 -6.61
N LEU A 628 -14.05 17.27 -6.25
CA LEU A 628 -12.91 17.18 -5.33
C LEU A 628 -13.34 16.91 -3.90
N ALA A 629 -14.43 17.54 -3.46
CA ALA A 629 -14.96 17.31 -2.12
C ALA A 629 -15.33 15.83 -1.96
N ILE A 630 -16.03 15.28 -2.96
CA ILE A 630 -16.33 13.85 -3.05
C ILE A 630 -15.06 12.99 -3.05
N ARG A 631 -14.07 13.33 -3.88
CA ARG A 631 -12.81 12.59 -3.97
C ARG A 631 -12.08 12.51 -2.62
N ARG A 632 -12.00 13.62 -1.89
CA ARG A 632 -11.36 13.69 -0.56
C ARG A 632 -12.06 12.81 0.49
N ILE A 633 -13.38 12.65 0.39
CA ILE A 633 -14.13 11.72 1.26
C ILE A 633 -13.80 10.29 0.90
N ASN A 634 -13.88 9.94 -0.40
CA ASN A 634 -13.60 8.57 -0.86
C ASN A 634 -12.18 8.13 -0.49
N ASP A 635 -11.18 9.01 -0.64
CA ASP A 635 -9.80 8.70 -0.27
C ASP A 635 -9.63 8.42 1.23
N LYS A 636 -10.39 9.10 2.09
CA LYS A 636 -10.40 8.83 3.53
C LYS A 636 -11.09 7.52 3.88
N LEU A 637 -12.18 7.19 3.17
CA LEU A 637 -12.90 5.92 3.33
C LEU A 637 -12.00 4.74 2.98
N VAL A 638 -11.27 4.82 1.87
CA VAL A 638 -10.30 3.80 1.43
C VAL A 638 -9.09 3.76 2.37
N GLY A 639 -8.58 4.92 2.75
CA GLY A 639 -7.40 5.04 3.61
C GLY A 639 -7.60 4.53 5.04
N LEU A 640 -8.84 4.28 5.47
CA LEU A 640 -9.14 3.84 6.83
C LEU A 640 -8.47 2.50 7.15
N GLU A 641 -8.52 1.51 6.27
CA GLU A 641 -7.94 0.19 6.53
C GLU A 641 -6.40 0.24 6.59
N LYS A 642 -5.79 1.14 5.81
CA LYS A 642 -4.33 1.33 5.73
C LYS A 642 -3.70 1.87 7.02
N VAL A 643 -4.46 2.53 7.89
CA VAL A 643 -3.94 3.06 9.16
C VAL A 643 -3.51 1.94 10.12
N PHE A 644 -3.92 0.71 9.86
CA PHE A 644 -3.54 -0.47 10.64
C PHE A 644 -2.31 -1.20 10.09
N LEU A 645 -1.61 -0.64 9.10
CA LEU A 645 -0.38 -1.24 8.59
C LEU A 645 0.84 -0.81 9.42
N ASP A 646 1.60 -1.79 9.88
CA ASP A 646 2.92 -1.61 10.49
C ASP A 646 4.02 -2.04 9.52
N GLY A 647 4.99 -1.15 9.28
CA GLY A 647 6.14 -1.43 8.41
C GLY A 647 7.04 -2.57 8.92
N ASN A 648 7.04 -2.85 10.23
CA ASN A 648 7.79 -3.97 10.83
C ASN A 648 7.03 -5.31 10.75
N GLY A 649 5.72 -5.26 10.48
CA GLY A 649 4.84 -6.42 10.49
C GLY A 649 4.66 -7.07 11.86
N LEU A 650 4.00 -8.23 11.86
CA LEU A 650 3.68 -8.96 13.09
C LEU A 650 4.89 -9.73 13.65
N PRO A 651 4.95 -9.93 14.99
CA PRO A 651 5.95 -10.80 15.61
C PRO A 651 6.01 -12.19 14.96
N ASP A 652 7.23 -12.65 14.67
CA ASP A 652 7.57 -13.91 13.96
C ASP A 652 6.99 -14.06 12.55
N ARG A 653 6.25 -13.06 12.04
CA ARG A 653 5.59 -13.06 10.73
C ARG A 653 5.61 -11.65 10.11
N PRO A 654 6.80 -11.08 9.85
CA PRO A 654 6.97 -9.68 9.42
C PRO A 654 6.32 -9.36 8.06
N TRP A 655 5.94 -10.37 7.27
CA TRP A 655 5.22 -10.18 6.00
C TRP A 655 3.74 -9.83 6.20
N PHE A 656 3.14 -10.15 7.35
CA PHE A 656 1.79 -9.65 7.70
C PHE A 656 1.94 -8.30 8.38
N LYS A 657 1.39 -7.26 7.78
CA LYS A 657 1.54 -5.87 8.22
C LYS A 657 0.32 -5.34 8.96
N HIS A 658 -0.84 -5.93 8.75
CA HIS A 658 -2.10 -5.44 9.28
C HIS A 658 -2.28 -5.83 10.76
N LEU A 659 -2.20 -4.83 11.64
CA LEU A 659 -2.24 -4.96 13.10
C LEU A 659 -3.59 -5.44 13.63
N LEU A 660 -4.70 -4.97 13.04
CA LEU A 660 -6.04 -5.37 13.45
C LEU A 660 -6.47 -6.73 12.89
N ARG A 661 -6.14 -7.03 11.62
CA ARG A 661 -6.66 -8.18 10.87
C ARG A 661 -5.54 -8.95 10.18
N SER A 662 -5.25 -10.16 10.65
CA SER A 662 -4.38 -11.08 9.93
C SER A 662 -4.70 -12.53 10.29
N PRO A 663 -4.21 -13.50 9.49
CA PRO A 663 -4.30 -14.91 9.84
C PRO A 663 -3.76 -15.19 11.24
N SER A 664 -4.35 -16.15 11.95
CA SER A 664 -3.87 -16.56 13.27
C SER A 664 -2.57 -17.38 13.15
N SER A 665 -1.65 -17.20 14.10
CA SER A 665 -0.41 -17.99 14.18
C SER A 665 -0.66 -19.47 14.53
N ILE A 666 -1.76 -19.77 15.22
CA ILE A 666 -2.12 -21.14 15.64
C ILE A 666 -3.07 -21.85 14.68
N ASN A 667 -3.79 -21.07 13.85
CA ASN A 667 -4.69 -21.57 12.83
C ASN A 667 -4.70 -20.63 11.64
N TYR A 668 -3.89 -20.92 10.63
CA TYR A 668 -3.79 -20.05 9.47
C TYR A 668 -5.16 -19.79 8.78
N TYR A 669 -6.10 -20.73 8.80
CA TYR A 669 -7.45 -20.54 8.25
C TYR A 669 -8.36 -19.64 9.12
N GLY A 670 -8.01 -19.45 10.40
CA GLY A 670 -8.75 -18.57 11.29
C GLY A 670 -8.20 -17.14 11.23
N GLY A 671 -9.09 -16.16 11.06
CA GLY A 671 -8.75 -14.77 11.31
C GLY A 671 -8.57 -14.50 12.80
N SER A 672 -7.69 -13.56 13.14
CA SER A 672 -7.54 -13.04 14.50
C SER A 672 -7.70 -11.54 14.49
N SER A 673 -8.42 -11.01 15.49
CA SER A 673 -8.28 -9.61 15.92
C SER A 673 -6.95 -9.46 16.65
N PHE A 674 -6.23 -8.37 16.39
CA PHE A 674 -4.96 -8.05 17.07
C PHE A 674 -3.98 -9.25 17.20
N PRO A 675 -3.64 -9.94 16.10
CA PRO A 675 -2.88 -11.19 16.14
C PRO A 675 -1.50 -11.08 16.77
N GLY A 676 -0.85 -9.90 16.68
CA GLY A 676 0.43 -9.65 17.33
C GLY A 676 0.33 -9.74 18.86
N ILE A 677 -0.70 -9.10 19.44
CA ILE A 677 -0.98 -9.14 20.88
C ILE A 677 -1.30 -10.58 21.31
N GLY A 678 -2.16 -11.28 20.56
CA GLY A 678 -2.49 -12.67 20.86
C GLY A 678 -1.28 -13.60 20.84
N ALA A 679 -0.37 -13.45 19.87
CA ALA A 679 0.86 -14.23 19.78
C ALA A 679 1.82 -13.96 20.95
N LEU A 680 2.05 -12.68 21.27
CA LEU A 680 2.93 -12.30 22.38
C LEU A 680 2.37 -12.72 23.74
N TYR A 681 1.04 -12.70 23.91
CA TYR A 681 0.40 -13.22 25.10
C TYR A 681 0.57 -14.74 25.26
N ASP A 682 0.46 -15.53 24.19
CA ASP A 682 0.73 -16.98 24.26
C ASP A 682 2.18 -17.27 24.69
N VAL A 683 3.15 -16.48 24.21
CA VAL A 683 4.56 -16.58 24.64
C VAL A 683 4.72 -16.20 26.11
N TYR A 684 4.15 -15.06 26.52
CA TYR A 684 4.25 -14.56 27.90
C TYR A 684 3.57 -15.50 28.91
N SER A 685 2.37 -16.00 28.60
CA SER A 685 1.61 -16.90 29.49
C SER A 685 2.36 -18.20 29.79
N LYS A 686 3.18 -18.70 28.84
CA LYS A 686 4.02 -19.89 29.01
C LYS A 686 5.34 -19.61 29.70
N ASN A 687 5.92 -18.44 29.47
CA ASN A 687 7.18 -18.04 30.06
C ASN A 687 7.13 -16.58 30.52
N LYS A 688 6.76 -16.39 31.79
CA LYS A 688 6.48 -15.08 32.42
C LYS A 688 7.75 -14.28 32.72
N THR A 689 8.59 -14.05 31.72
CA THR A 689 9.79 -13.22 31.83
C THR A 689 9.47 -11.74 31.66
N GLU A 690 10.30 -10.88 32.25
CA GLU A 690 10.20 -9.43 32.11
C GLU A 690 10.32 -8.98 30.64
N THR A 691 11.18 -9.65 29.85
CA THR A 691 11.34 -9.39 28.41
C THR A 691 10.04 -9.64 27.64
N ASN A 692 9.38 -10.78 27.89
CA ASN A 692 8.12 -11.13 27.22
C ASN A 692 6.98 -10.19 27.65
N ARG A 693 6.95 -9.79 28.93
CA ARG A 693 6.00 -8.78 29.44
C ARG A 693 6.19 -7.44 28.71
N ARG A 694 7.41 -6.93 28.63
CA ARG A 694 7.71 -5.66 27.93
C ARG A 694 7.36 -5.69 26.45
N GLN A 695 7.61 -6.81 25.75
CA GLN A 695 7.23 -6.95 24.35
C GLN A 695 5.72 -6.89 24.15
N LEU A 696 4.94 -7.57 25.01
CA LEU A 696 3.49 -7.51 24.99
C LEU A 696 2.98 -6.09 25.30
N GLU A 697 3.54 -5.44 26.31
CA GLU A 697 3.18 -4.07 26.69
C GLU A 697 3.48 -3.05 25.58
N LYS A 698 4.60 -3.19 24.89
CA LYS A 698 4.94 -2.36 23.72
C LYS A 698 3.83 -2.41 22.67
N HIS A 699 3.32 -3.60 22.36
CA HIS A 699 2.25 -3.80 21.37
C HIS A 699 0.86 -3.37 21.86
N LEU A 700 0.68 -3.17 23.17
CA LEU A 700 -0.53 -2.62 23.77
C LEU A 700 -0.49 -1.08 23.90
N SER A 701 0.68 -0.47 23.78
CA SER A 701 0.90 0.96 24.02
C SER A 701 0.81 1.81 22.74
N ASP A 702 0.42 3.08 22.89
CA ASP A 702 0.52 4.14 21.86
C ASP A 702 2.00 4.46 21.48
N GLU A 703 2.99 3.80 22.08
CA GLU A 703 4.42 4.12 22.00
C GLU A 703 5.11 3.50 20.76
N TYR A 704 4.44 3.53 19.61
CA TYR A 704 5.01 3.10 18.33
C TYR A 704 5.54 4.23 17.44
N SER A 705 5.73 5.43 18.00
CA SER A 705 6.52 6.48 17.37
C SER A 705 7.51 7.05 18.37
N ASN A 706 8.73 6.49 18.41
CA ASN A 706 10.00 7.24 18.62
C ASN A 706 11.26 6.37 18.70
N ASP A 707 11.18 5.04 18.80
CA ASP A 707 12.38 4.20 18.78
C ASP A 707 12.72 3.70 17.37
N ALA A 708 13.18 4.64 16.54
CA ALA A 708 14.02 4.36 15.38
C ALA A 708 15.42 4.93 15.61
N ASP A 709 16.02 4.58 16.74
CA ASP A 709 17.43 4.87 17.02
C ASP A 709 18.33 3.83 16.33
N SER A 710 18.83 4.21 15.16
CA SER A 710 20.26 4.34 14.84
C SER A 710 21.27 3.22 15.18
N ALA A 711 20.88 2.01 15.58
CA ALA A 711 21.84 0.95 15.91
C ALA A 711 21.42 -0.45 15.43
N LYS A 712 21.53 -0.71 14.10
CA LYS A 712 21.71 -2.07 13.54
C LYS A 712 22.04 -2.15 12.04
N PHE A 713 22.73 -1.14 11.48
CA PHE A 713 23.20 -1.17 10.08
C PHE A 713 24.65 -1.66 9.90
N ASP A 714 25.30 -2.22 10.93
CA ASP A 714 26.73 -2.57 10.86
C ASP A 714 27.05 -4.06 10.56
N ASN A 715 26.07 -4.93 10.35
CA ASN A 715 26.33 -6.38 10.18
C ASN A 715 26.07 -6.97 8.78
N LEU A 716 25.94 -6.15 7.72
CA LEU A 716 25.79 -6.62 6.34
C LEU A 716 27.12 -6.75 5.55
N ASN A 717 28.27 -6.67 6.22
CA ASN A 717 29.60 -6.75 5.56
C ASN A 717 30.22 -8.16 5.57
N LYS A 718 29.51 -9.15 5.01
CA LYS A 718 30.16 -10.36 4.45
C LYS A 718 29.54 -10.67 3.10
N GLY A 719 30.07 -9.95 2.10
CA GLY A 719 29.53 -9.90 0.75
C GLY A 719 29.71 -11.20 -0.06
N PRO A 720 28.91 -11.37 -1.13
CA PRO A 720 29.04 -12.42 -2.13
C PRO A 720 30.25 -12.18 -3.05
N ASP A 721 30.63 -13.23 -3.78
CA ASP A 721 31.80 -13.38 -4.66
C ASP A 721 32.43 -12.08 -5.20
N ASN A 722 33.65 -11.79 -4.74
CA ASN A 722 34.46 -10.62 -5.07
C ASN A 722 35.10 -10.64 -6.48
N SER A 723 34.66 -11.54 -7.37
CA SER A 723 35.21 -11.66 -8.73
C SER A 723 34.68 -10.58 -9.69
N ILE A 724 33.44 -10.09 -9.48
CA ILE A 724 32.82 -9.01 -10.28
C ILE A 724 33.11 -7.64 -9.67
N SER A 725 33.06 -7.49 -8.34
CA SER A 725 33.33 -6.22 -7.65
C SER A 725 34.73 -5.67 -7.94
N LYS A 726 35.73 -6.55 -8.15
CA LYS A 726 37.09 -6.19 -8.58
C LYS A 726 37.19 -5.73 -10.05
N LYS A 727 36.20 -6.05 -10.89
CA LYS A 727 36.15 -5.64 -12.31
C LYS A 727 35.38 -4.34 -12.51
N ILE A 728 34.45 -3.98 -11.62
CA ILE A 728 33.63 -2.77 -11.71
C ILE A 728 34.46 -1.48 -11.87
N PRO A 729 35.53 -1.23 -11.08
CA PRO A 729 36.35 -0.03 -11.26
C PRO A 729 36.99 0.08 -12.64
N GLY A 730 37.32 -1.05 -13.28
CA GLY A 730 37.90 -1.09 -14.64
C GLY A 730 36.88 -0.89 -15.77
N LEU A 731 35.57 -0.97 -15.48
CA LEU A 731 34.50 -0.73 -16.46
C LEU A 731 34.06 0.75 -16.52
N VAL A 732 34.35 1.51 -15.44
CA VAL A 732 34.10 2.95 -15.37
C VAL A 732 35.14 3.68 -16.22
N SER A 733 34.71 4.33 -17.29
CA SER A 733 35.60 5.12 -18.14
C SER A 733 35.53 6.60 -17.75
N ARG A 734 36.67 7.14 -17.32
CA ARG A 734 36.84 8.57 -17.08
C ARG A 734 36.50 9.41 -18.32
N GLN A 735 36.88 8.93 -19.50
CA GLN A 735 36.57 9.60 -20.77
C GLN A 735 35.05 9.65 -21.01
N ARG A 736 34.33 8.53 -20.82
CA ARG A 736 32.87 8.52 -20.98
C ARG A 736 32.16 9.41 -19.97
N LEU A 737 32.67 9.46 -18.73
CA LEU A 737 32.15 10.37 -17.70
C LEU A 737 32.38 11.84 -18.09
N ASP A 738 33.55 12.19 -18.62
CA ASP A 738 33.87 13.54 -19.09
C ASP A 738 33.00 13.95 -20.30
N GLU A 739 32.89 13.10 -21.32
CA GLU A 739 32.05 13.33 -22.51
C GLU A 739 30.57 13.49 -22.12
N THR A 740 30.07 12.63 -21.23
CA THR A 740 28.69 12.70 -20.73
C THR A 740 28.47 13.97 -19.93
N LEU A 741 29.39 14.32 -19.02
CA LEU A 741 29.28 15.52 -18.20
C LEU A 741 29.30 16.79 -19.05
N ARG A 742 30.18 16.87 -20.07
CA ARG A 742 30.21 17.99 -21.04
C ARG A 742 28.87 18.15 -21.74
N PHE A 743 28.32 17.08 -22.30
CA PHE A 743 27.01 17.12 -22.96
C PHE A 743 25.90 17.57 -21.98
N LEU A 744 25.89 17.04 -20.76
CA LEU A 744 24.92 17.37 -19.72
C LEU A 744 25.08 18.79 -19.13
N THR A 745 26.20 19.49 -19.40
CA THR A 745 26.47 20.86 -18.89
C THR A 745 26.61 21.94 -19.97
N GLU A 746 26.63 21.58 -21.26
CA GLU A 746 26.84 22.51 -22.39
C GLU A 746 25.81 23.65 -22.52
N LYS A 747 24.56 23.47 -22.11
CA LYS A 747 23.48 24.47 -22.25
C LYS A 747 22.69 24.68 -20.95
N PRO A 748 22.21 25.91 -20.67
CA PRO A 748 21.21 26.15 -19.64
C PRO A 748 19.91 25.41 -19.93
N ARG A 749 19.34 24.77 -18.91
CA ARG A 749 18.22 23.83 -19.05
C ARG A 749 17.23 23.99 -17.90
N TYR A 750 16.07 24.57 -18.19
CA TYR A 750 14.94 24.56 -17.26
C TYR A 750 14.03 23.37 -17.54
N ALA A 751 13.40 22.83 -16.49
CA ALA A 751 12.34 21.84 -16.66
C ALA A 751 11.30 22.36 -17.66
N GLY A 752 10.80 21.51 -18.56
CA GLY A 752 9.78 21.89 -19.55
C GLY A 752 10.29 22.64 -20.80
N THR A 753 11.59 22.89 -20.95
CA THR A 753 12.17 23.56 -22.15
C THR A 753 12.73 22.58 -23.17
N GLU A 754 12.93 23.03 -24.42
CA GLU A 754 13.52 22.22 -25.50
C GLU A 754 14.92 21.68 -25.13
N ASN A 755 15.78 22.50 -24.53
CA ASN A 755 17.11 22.06 -24.09
C ASN A 755 17.05 20.89 -23.07
N GLN A 756 16.00 20.82 -22.23
CA GLN A 756 15.80 19.71 -21.29
C GLN A 756 15.25 18.45 -22.00
N ALA A 757 14.47 18.62 -23.07
CA ALA A 757 14.00 17.51 -23.90
C ALA A 757 15.16 16.82 -24.63
N ASP A 758 16.16 17.57 -25.09
CA ASP A 758 17.38 17.03 -25.70
C ASP A 758 18.15 16.10 -24.74
N VAL A 759 18.30 16.50 -23.47
CA VAL A 759 18.92 15.65 -22.44
C VAL A 759 18.09 14.41 -22.16
N THR A 760 16.77 14.58 -22.07
CA THR A 760 15.85 13.45 -21.87
C THR A 760 15.99 12.43 -23.00
N ASN A 761 16.09 12.88 -24.25
CA ASN A 761 16.33 12.02 -25.40
C ASN A 761 17.73 11.38 -25.36
N PHE A 762 18.76 12.14 -25.01
CA PHE A 762 20.12 11.61 -24.87
C PHE A 762 20.20 10.50 -23.81
N VAL A 763 19.62 10.71 -22.62
CA VAL A 763 19.58 9.71 -21.54
C VAL A 763 18.77 8.49 -21.95
N HIS A 764 17.58 8.69 -22.50
CA HIS A 764 16.73 7.60 -23.00
C HIS A 764 17.44 6.74 -24.05
N ASN A 765 18.03 7.37 -25.07
CA ASN A 765 18.80 6.68 -26.10
C ASN A 765 20.03 5.98 -25.53
N THR A 766 20.68 6.57 -24.52
CA THR A 766 21.83 5.97 -23.84
C THR A 766 21.41 4.73 -23.03
N PHE A 767 20.27 4.75 -22.35
CA PHE A 767 19.72 3.58 -21.66
C PHE A 767 19.39 2.45 -22.64
N LEU A 768 18.70 2.77 -23.73
CA LEU A 768 18.42 1.80 -24.81
C LEU A 768 19.71 1.20 -25.38
N LYS A 769 20.71 2.05 -25.66
CA LYS A 769 22.03 1.62 -26.17
C LYS A 769 22.77 0.70 -25.19
N HIS A 770 22.59 0.90 -23.88
CA HIS A 770 23.18 0.05 -22.84
C HIS A 770 22.35 -1.21 -22.54
N GLY A 771 21.26 -1.45 -23.28
CA GLY A 771 20.44 -2.66 -23.16
C GLY A 771 19.35 -2.57 -22.10
N PHE A 772 19.09 -1.39 -21.53
CA PHE A 772 17.97 -1.18 -20.62
C PHE A 772 16.68 -0.91 -21.40
N TYR A 773 15.55 -1.39 -20.88
CA TYR A 773 14.24 -0.86 -21.27
C TYR A 773 14.14 0.58 -20.74
N SER A 774 13.66 1.50 -21.58
CA SER A 774 13.47 2.89 -21.20
C SER A 774 12.19 3.41 -21.83
N GLU A 775 11.41 4.19 -21.08
CA GLU A 775 10.18 4.84 -21.51
C GLU A 775 10.20 6.31 -21.09
N LYS A 776 9.66 7.20 -21.93
CA LYS A 776 9.52 8.62 -21.61
C LYS A 776 8.11 8.90 -21.09
N VAL A 777 8.00 9.23 -19.82
CA VAL A 777 6.73 9.61 -19.18
C VAL A 777 6.64 11.14 -19.09
N SER A 778 5.50 11.70 -19.49
CA SER A 778 5.29 13.15 -19.52
C SER A 778 4.23 13.60 -18.51
N TYR A 779 4.53 14.69 -17.80
CA TYR A 779 3.62 15.31 -16.83
C TYR A 779 3.39 16.77 -17.21
N ASN A 780 2.17 17.23 -17.04
CA ASN A 780 1.81 18.63 -17.17
C ASN A 780 1.93 19.24 -15.76
N VAL A 781 2.94 20.04 -15.51
CA VAL A 781 3.20 20.61 -14.17
C VAL A 781 3.21 22.13 -14.21
N LEU A 782 2.81 22.78 -13.12
CA LEU A 782 2.97 24.23 -12.99
C LEU A 782 4.45 24.57 -12.81
N LEU A 783 5.01 25.28 -13.78
CA LEU A 783 6.37 25.82 -13.76
C LEU A 783 6.31 27.34 -13.88
N SER A 784 7.30 28.03 -13.34
CA SER A 784 7.47 29.48 -13.46
C SER A 784 8.82 29.79 -14.06
N TYR A 785 8.86 30.79 -14.92
CA TYR A 785 10.03 31.23 -15.68
C TYR A 785 10.14 32.75 -15.55
N PRO A 786 11.34 33.33 -15.73
CA PRO A 786 11.48 34.77 -15.81
C PRO A 786 10.79 35.26 -17.09
N LEU A 787 10.17 36.44 -17.02
CA LEU A 787 9.48 37.02 -18.17
C LEU A 787 10.51 37.54 -19.21
N PRO A 788 10.40 37.17 -20.50
CA PRO A 788 11.37 37.57 -21.53
C PRO A 788 11.57 39.07 -21.68
N ALA A 789 10.48 39.84 -21.59
CA ALA A 789 10.48 41.29 -21.83
C ALA A 789 10.52 42.16 -20.56
N ALA A 790 10.50 41.58 -19.36
CA ALA A 790 10.52 42.33 -18.10
C ALA A 790 11.88 42.18 -17.42
N ASN A 791 12.52 43.31 -17.09
CA ASN A 791 13.73 43.32 -16.29
C ASN A 791 13.33 43.24 -14.80
N THR A 792 13.77 42.20 -14.10
CA THR A 792 13.68 42.10 -12.64
C THR A 792 14.80 42.93 -12.03
N THR A 793 14.49 44.14 -11.57
CA THR A 793 15.48 45.08 -11.00
C THR A 793 15.11 45.49 -9.59
N ILE A 794 16.13 45.71 -8.76
CA ILE A 794 15.99 46.44 -7.50
C ILE A 794 16.59 47.82 -7.70
N THR A 795 15.79 48.85 -7.44
CA THR A 795 16.21 50.25 -7.53
C THR A 795 16.24 50.85 -6.13
N LEU A 796 17.38 51.40 -5.74
CA LEU A 796 17.52 52.21 -4.53
C LEU A 796 17.14 53.65 -4.85
N LEU A 797 16.19 54.21 -4.11
CA LEU A 797 15.69 55.57 -4.30
C LEU A 797 16.18 56.50 -3.18
N ASP A 798 16.33 57.78 -3.48
CA ASP A 798 16.49 58.84 -2.47
C ASP A 798 15.14 59.30 -1.89
N ASP A 799 15.17 60.17 -0.87
CA ASP A 799 13.96 60.71 -0.23
C ASP A 799 13.03 61.49 -1.18
N ASN A 800 13.51 61.87 -2.37
CA ASN A 800 12.74 62.57 -3.40
C ASN A 800 12.26 61.62 -4.52
N GLY A 801 12.52 60.31 -4.39
CA GLY A 801 12.17 59.30 -5.38
C GLY A 801 13.11 59.20 -6.58
N ASN A 802 14.31 59.81 -6.53
CA ASN A 802 15.29 59.69 -7.61
C ASN A 802 16.10 58.39 -7.47
N GLU A 803 16.42 57.77 -8.60
CA GLU A 803 17.26 56.58 -8.65
C GLU A 803 18.72 56.86 -8.26
N LEU A 804 19.19 56.15 -7.23
CA LEU A 804 20.58 56.18 -6.76
C LEU A 804 21.40 55.01 -7.30
N TYR A 805 20.77 53.85 -7.45
CA TYR A 805 21.42 52.62 -7.88
C TYR A 805 20.39 51.62 -8.38
N GLN A 806 20.75 50.86 -9.42
CA GLN A 806 19.94 49.76 -9.92
C GLN A 806 20.81 48.50 -10.05
N THR A 807 20.29 47.37 -9.57
CA THR A 807 20.97 46.08 -9.65
C THR A 807 20.92 45.51 -11.06
N SER A 808 21.97 44.78 -11.48
CA SER A 808 21.91 43.96 -12.69
C SER A 808 21.02 42.71 -12.47
N PRO A 809 20.15 42.35 -13.41
CA PRO A 809 19.44 41.07 -13.37
C PRO A 809 20.33 39.87 -13.78
N TYR A 810 21.57 40.10 -14.18
CA TYR A 810 22.52 39.10 -14.68
C TYR A 810 23.76 39.01 -13.80
N GLU A 811 24.33 37.80 -13.70
CA GLU A 811 25.69 37.58 -13.18
C GLU A 811 26.74 38.15 -14.15
N GLU A 812 27.91 38.51 -13.65
CA GLU A 812 29.04 38.88 -14.52
C GLU A 812 29.57 37.65 -15.28
N ASP A 813 29.93 37.84 -16.55
CA ASP A 813 30.48 36.77 -17.38
C ASP A 813 31.80 36.23 -16.82
N VAL A 814 31.95 34.91 -16.86
CA VAL A 814 33.22 34.24 -16.54
C VAL A 814 33.97 33.98 -17.85
N GLU A 815 35.23 34.39 -17.93
CA GLU A 815 36.07 34.20 -19.12
C GLU A 815 36.04 32.74 -19.61
N GLY A 816 35.69 32.57 -20.90
CA GLY A 816 35.67 31.25 -21.57
C GLY A 816 34.30 30.57 -21.65
N LEU A 817 33.27 31.10 -20.98
CA LEU A 817 31.87 30.72 -21.22
C LEU A 817 31.26 31.74 -22.20
N ASN A 818 31.04 31.34 -23.46
CA ASN A 818 30.23 32.13 -24.40
C ASN A 818 28.75 32.07 -23.97
N ALA A 819 28.41 32.74 -22.86
CA ALA A 819 27.04 33.00 -22.49
C ALA A 819 26.54 34.15 -23.37
N ASP A 820 25.59 33.86 -24.26
CA ASP A 820 24.91 34.90 -25.02
C ASP A 820 24.02 35.68 -24.04
N ASN A 821 24.49 36.83 -23.55
CA ASN A 821 23.83 37.65 -22.51
C ASN A 821 22.42 38.15 -22.85
N ASN A 822 21.94 37.86 -24.06
CA ASN A 822 20.57 38.11 -24.49
C ASN A 822 19.62 36.93 -24.23
N ASN A 823 20.07 35.86 -23.58
CA ASN A 823 19.25 34.69 -23.27
C ASN A 823 18.61 34.78 -21.86
N ASP A 824 17.27 34.76 -21.80
CA ASP A 824 16.48 34.82 -20.56
C ASP A 824 16.83 33.73 -19.52
N SER A 825 17.51 32.66 -19.96
CA SER A 825 17.98 31.59 -19.07
C SER A 825 19.07 31.99 -18.08
N PHE A 826 19.64 33.20 -18.19
CA PHE A 826 20.65 33.69 -17.25
C PHE A 826 20.11 34.73 -16.25
N LYS A 827 18.87 35.20 -16.40
CA LYS A 827 18.25 36.15 -15.47
C LYS A 827 18.14 35.55 -14.05
N ALA A 828 18.50 36.33 -13.05
CA ALA A 828 18.33 35.97 -11.65
C ALA A 828 16.85 36.09 -11.26
N PHE A 829 16.27 35.00 -10.75
CA PHE A 829 14.92 34.98 -10.18
C PHE A 829 14.76 33.81 -9.20
N ASN A 830 13.76 33.92 -8.31
CA ASN A 830 13.25 32.79 -7.54
C ASN A 830 11.95 32.29 -8.18
N ALA A 831 11.90 31.01 -8.53
CA ALA A 831 10.71 30.36 -9.05
C ALA A 831 9.56 30.44 -8.04
N PHE A 832 8.36 30.68 -8.57
CA PHE A 832 7.08 30.89 -7.88
C PHE A 832 6.98 32.17 -7.05
N SER A 833 7.99 33.05 -7.07
CA SER A 833 7.81 34.41 -6.56
C SER A 833 6.71 35.12 -7.37
N PRO A 834 5.73 35.77 -6.72
CA PRO A 834 4.70 36.52 -7.43
C PRO A 834 5.31 37.70 -8.19
N SER A 835 4.74 38.01 -9.35
CA SER A 835 5.07 39.24 -10.08
C SER A 835 4.45 40.44 -9.38
N GLY A 836 5.19 41.55 -9.29
CA GLY A 836 4.69 42.79 -8.71
C GLY A 836 5.76 43.84 -8.57
N VAL A 837 5.34 45.09 -8.39
CA VAL A 837 6.20 46.22 -8.02
C VAL A 837 5.83 46.60 -6.60
N VAL A 838 6.83 46.63 -5.72
CA VAL A 838 6.68 47.03 -4.32
C VAL A 838 7.74 48.06 -3.98
N GLU A 839 7.35 49.07 -3.21
CA GLU A 839 8.21 50.14 -2.72
C GLU A 839 8.03 50.24 -1.20
N GLY A 840 9.13 50.42 -0.48
CA GLY A 840 9.11 50.58 0.96
C GLY A 840 10.52 50.67 1.53
N ASP A 841 10.63 51.19 2.77
CA ASP A 841 11.90 51.30 3.46
C ASP A 841 12.61 49.94 3.55
N LEU A 842 13.93 49.95 3.51
CA LEU A 842 14.73 48.74 3.59
C LEU A 842 15.09 48.37 5.03
N ILE A 843 14.80 47.13 5.43
CA ILE A 843 15.18 46.57 6.74
C ILE A 843 16.09 45.35 6.56
N TYR A 844 17.21 45.31 7.27
CA TYR A 844 18.06 44.13 7.34
C TYR A 844 17.55 43.14 8.40
N ALA A 845 17.27 41.89 7.99
CA ALA A 845 16.71 40.87 8.86
C ALA A 845 17.62 39.65 9.08
N GLY A 846 18.95 39.80 8.92
CA GLY A 846 19.89 38.71 9.18
C GLY A 846 19.62 37.48 8.28
N TYR A 847 19.26 36.33 8.88
CA TYR A 847 18.88 35.13 8.14
C TYR A 847 17.37 34.99 7.91
N ALA A 848 16.57 36.01 8.26
CA ALA A 848 15.12 36.05 8.16
C ALA A 848 14.43 34.85 8.82
N ARG A 849 14.97 34.37 9.95
CA ARG A 849 14.30 33.39 10.81
C ARG A 849 13.17 34.08 11.56
N LYS A 850 12.21 33.30 12.02
CA LYS A 850 11.17 33.79 12.93
C LYS A 850 11.76 34.57 14.12
N SER A 851 12.82 34.06 14.72
CA SER A 851 13.52 34.72 15.83
C SER A 851 14.26 36.00 15.45
N ASP A 852 14.63 36.19 14.19
CA ASP A 852 15.23 37.45 13.71
C ASP A 852 14.16 38.56 13.67
N PHE A 853 12.94 38.23 13.24
CA PHE A 853 11.80 39.17 13.26
C PHE A 853 11.27 39.44 14.66
N GLU A 854 11.25 38.44 15.55
CA GLU A 854 10.92 38.63 16.97
C GLU A 854 11.89 39.65 17.60
N LYS A 855 13.20 39.51 17.36
CA LYS A 855 14.21 40.47 17.84
C LYS A 855 14.06 41.87 17.26
N LEU A 856 13.77 42.00 15.96
CA LEU A 856 13.50 43.30 15.34
C LEU A 856 12.33 44.00 16.04
N LYS A 857 11.25 43.25 16.31
CA LYS A 857 10.09 43.75 17.04
C LYS A 857 10.42 44.12 18.48
N ASP A 858 11.18 43.31 19.19
CA ASP A 858 11.62 43.58 20.57
C ASP A 858 12.48 44.86 20.65
N ASN A 859 13.24 45.15 19.59
CA ASN A 859 14.02 46.38 19.44
C ASN A 859 13.22 47.56 18.87
N GLY A 860 11.90 47.44 18.74
CA GLY A 860 11.02 48.51 18.26
C GLY A 860 11.08 48.79 16.74
N VAL A 861 11.65 47.87 15.95
CA VAL A 861 11.70 47.96 14.49
C VAL A 861 10.47 47.30 13.89
N ASP A 862 9.53 48.12 13.38
CA ASP A 862 8.36 47.63 12.64
C ASP A 862 8.73 47.36 11.17
N VAL A 863 8.45 46.15 10.69
CA VAL A 863 8.73 45.72 9.31
C VAL A 863 7.49 45.76 8.42
N THR A 864 6.34 46.17 8.97
CA THR A 864 5.08 46.28 8.23
C THR A 864 5.20 47.30 7.09
N GLY A 865 4.88 46.88 5.86
CA GLY A 865 4.98 47.75 4.68
C GLY A 865 6.41 47.97 4.16
N LYS A 866 7.42 47.28 4.72
CA LYS A 866 8.84 47.48 4.40
C LYS A 866 9.39 46.35 3.53
N ILE A 867 10.51 46.61 2.84
CA ILE A 867 11.25 45.61 2.07
C ILE A 867 12.35 45.04 2.96
N VAL A 868 12.46 43.72 3.03
CA VAL A 868 13.45 43.04 3.88
C VAL A 868 14.63 42.57 3.04
N ILE A 869 15.87 42.88 3.45
CA ILE A 869 17.09 42.27 2.91
C ILE A 869 17.65 41.23 3.87
N ALA A 870 17.92 40.02 3.38
CA ALA A 870 18.33 38.89 4.19
C ALA A 870 19.36 37.98 3.48
N LYS A 871 20.13 37.26 4.29
CA LYS A 871 21.16 36.32 3.85
C LYS A 871 20.56 34.98 3.45
N TYR A 872 21.14 34.33 2.43
CA TYR A 872 20.98 32.89 2.21
C TYR A 872 21.52 32.06 3.39
N GLY A 873 21.16 30.78 3.45
CA GLY A 873 21.63 29.85 4.48
C GLY A 873 20.75 29.74 5.72
N LYS A 874 21.09 28.78 6.59
CA LYS A 874 20.44 28.41 7.87
C LYS A 874 19.01 27.84 7.80
N ILE A 875 18.12 28.47 7.04
CA ILE A 875 16.75 27.99 6.77
C ILE A 875 16.48 28.04 5.28
N PHE A 876 15.55 27.21 4.80
CA PHE A 876 15.18 27.18 3.39
C PHE A 876 14.61 28.55 2.94
N ARG A 877 14.94 28.98 1.71
CA ARG A 877 14.63 30.32 1.21
C ARG A 877 13.15 30.68 1.23
N GLY A 878 12.27 29.72 0.90
CA GLY A 878 10.82 29.92 1.01
C GLY A 878 10.35 30.22 2.43
N ASN A 879 11.03 29.70 3.47
CA ASN A 879 10.70 30.02 4.86
C ASN A 879 11.09 31.46 5.22
N LYS A 880 12.10 32.04 4.55
CA LYS A 880 12.48 33.45 4.73
C LYS A 880 11.39 34.36 4.20
N VAL A 881 10.91 34.07 2.98
CA VAL A 881 9.82 34.82 2.34
C VAL A 881 8.52 34.72 3.14
N ASP A 882 8.15 33.51 3.59
CA ASP A 882 6.98 33.29 4.45
C ASP A 882 7.09 34.00 5.81
N SER A 883 8.27 33.97 6.44
CA SER A 883 8.50 34.64 7.73
C SER A 883 8.41 36.17 7.58
N ALA A 884 9.00 36.73 6.52
CA ALA A 884 8.93 38.17 6.23
C ALA A 884 7.50 38.61 5.93
N ALA A 885 6.76 37.86 5.11
CA ALA A 885 5.35 38.13 4.81
C ALA A 885 4.48 38.13 6.07
N LYS A 886 4.66 37.13 6.95
CA LYS A 886 3.96 37.05 8.25
C LYS A 886 4.32 38.19 9.20
N ALA A 887 5.53 38.73 9.09
CA ALA A 887 5.96 39.90 9.85
C ALA A 887 5.43 41.22 9.28
N GLY A 888 4.80 41.20 8.09
CA GLY A 888 4.19 42.37 7.45
C GLY A 888 5.03 43.01 6.34
N ALA A 889 6.18 42.43 5.99
CA ALA A 889 7.01 42.92 4.88
C ALA A 889 6.29 42.78 3.53
N VAL A 890 6.58 43.68 2.60
CA VAL A 890 5.98 43.71 1.26
C VAL A 890 6.88 43.13 0.17
N GLY A 891 8.15 42.88 0.47
CA GLY A 891 9.09 42.25 -0.45
C GLY A 891 10.35 41.75 0.24
N VAL A 892 11.07 40.82 -0.40
CA VAL A 892 12.31 40.23 0.14
C VAL A 892 13.44 40.25 -0.88
N ILE A 893 14.60 40.75 -0.46
CA ILE A 893 15.87 40.71 -1.21
C ILE A 893 16.77 39.67 -0.55
N LEU A 894 17.24 38.69 -1.33
CA LEU A 894 18.13 37.63 -0.84
C LEU A 894 19.52 37.74 -1.45
N TYR A 895 20.57 37.59 -0.63
CA TYR A 895 21.95 37.59 -1.11
C TYR A 895 22.79 36.51 -0.44
N SER A 896 23.83 36.05 -1.14
CA SER A 896 24.77 35.05 -0.62
C SER A 896 25.89 35.73 0.14
N ASP A 897 25.93 35.56 1.46
CA ASP A 897 27.00 36.10 2.28
C ASP A 897 28.32 35.35 1.99
N PRO A 898 29.42 36.04 1.65
CA PRO A 898 30.73 35.43 1.44
C PRO A 898 31.24 34.65 2.65
N ALA A 899 30.80 34.98 3.87
CA ALA A 899 31.13 34.20 5.07
C ALA A 899 30.52 32.79 5.04
N ASP A 900 29.38 32.61 4.37
CA ASP A 900 28.67 31.32 4.26
C ASP A 900 28.99 30.57 2.97
N TYR A 901 29.29 31.29 1.87
CA TYR A 901 29.40 30.72 0.51
C TYR A 901 30.69 31.09 -0.24
N GLY A 902 31.48 32.00 0.30
CA GLY A 902 32.76 32.44 -0.25
C GLY A 902 33.95 31.68 0.33
N VAL A 903 35.14 32.18 0.04
CA VAL A 903 36.42 31.57 0.43
C VAL A 903 36.57 31.55 1.96
N CYS A 904 36.70 30.36 2.55
CA CYS A 904 36.84 30.19 3.99
C CYS A 904 38.31 30.17 4.51
N CYS A 905 39.30 30.19 3.61
CA CYS A 905 40.73 30.07 3.93
C CYS A 905 41.57 31.08 3.12
N GLU A 906 42.58 31.71 3.72
CA GLU A 906 43.52 32.56 2.97
C GLU A 906 44.19 31.80 1.82
N GLY A 907 44.25 32.42 0.63
CA GLY A 907 44.97 31.90 -0.54
C GLY A 907 44.15 31.06 -1.52
N ILE A 908 42.85 30.87 -1.32
CA ILE A 908 41.95 30.22 -2.29
C ILE A 908 41.17 31.31 -3.04
N ASN A 909 41.20 31.31 -4.37
CA ASN A 909 40.38 32.23 -5.18
C ASN A 909 38.99 31.62 -5.43
N PRO A 910 37.91 32.42 -5.59
CA PRO A 910 36.58 31.91 -5.93
C PRO A 910 36.55 31.29 -7.34
N TYR A 911 35.41 30.70 -7.73
CA TYR A 911 35.19 30.21 -9.10
C TYR A 911 35.59 31.29 -10.14
N PRO A 912 36.31 30.91 -11.21
CA PRO A 912 36.56 29.55 -11.71
C PRO A 912 37.72 28.79 -11.05
N GLU A 913 38.52 29.43 -10.19
CA GLU A 913 39.73 28.81 -9.62
C GLU A 913 39.42 27.80 -8.49
N SER A 914 38.22 27.85 -7.93
CA SER A 914 37.73 26.87 -6.96
C SER A 914 36.21 26.66 -7.06
N ALA A 915 35.64 25.85 -6.16
CA ALA A 915 34.21 25.61 -6.08
C ALA A 915 33.44 26.68 -5.25
N TYR A 916 34.12 27.72 -4.74
CA TYR A 916 33.51 28.77 -3.92
C TYR A 916 32.82 29.85 -4.79
N LEU A 917 31.68 30.36 -4.32
CA LEU A 917 30.88 31.31 -5.08
C LEU A 917 31.56 32.69 -5.13
N PRO A 918 31.73 33.33 -6.31
CA PRO A 918 32.29 34.67 -6.42
C PRO A 918 31.30 35.72 -5.89
N LEU A 919 31.80 36.93 -5.57
CA LEU A 919 30.97 38.03 -5.04
C LEU A 919 29.87 38.51 -6.01
N THR A 920 30.06 38.23 -7.29
CA THR A 920 29.15 38.51 -8.41
C THR A 920 28.19 37.35 -8.70
N GLY A 921 28.38 36.20 -8.04
CA GLY A 921 27.52 35.03 -8.19
C GLY A 921 26.18 35.20 -7.47
N ILE A 922 25.12 34.72 -8.10
CA ILE A 922 23.73 34.84 -7.68
C ILE A 922 23.12 33.44 -7.54
N GLN A 923 22.73 33.09 -6.32
CA GLN A 923 21.98 31.85 -6.09
C GLN A 923 20.55 31.95 -6.60
N ARG A 924 20.11 30.93 -7.34
CA ARG A 924 18.75 30.79 -7.88
C ARG A 924 18.02 29.64 -7.20
N GLY A 925 16.70 29.67 -7.19
CA GLY A 925 15.93 28.62 -6.53
C GLY A 925 14.44 28.79 -6.61
N ASN A 926 13.70 28.09 -5.74
CA ASN A 926 12.25 28.21 -5.60
C ASN A 926 11.87 28.59 -4.16
N ASP A 927 10.75 29.30 -4.04
CA ASP A 927 10.21 29.78 -2.77
C ASP A 927 9.06 28.92 -2.23
N ILE A 928 8.64 27.88 -2.95
CA ILE A 928 7.54 27.01 -2.54
C ILE A 928 7.92 26.17 -1.31
N LEU A 929 7.08 26.22 -0.28
CA LEU A 929 7.25 25.42 0.93
C LEU A 929 6.72 23.99 0.76
N LYS A 930 5.70 23.80 -0.08
CA LYS A 930 5.06 22.51 -0.31
C LYS A 930 5.70 21.83 -1.53
N LYS A 931 6.04 20.55 -1.44
CA LYS A 931 6.69 19.78 -2.53
C LYS A 931 5.65 19.28 -3.55
N GLY A 932 6.12 18.99 -4.77
CA GLY A 932 5.29 18.54 -5.90
C GLY A 932 4.67 19.69 -6.72
N ASP A 933 3.85 19.35 -7.71
CA ASP A 933 3.07 20.33 -8.47
C ASP A 933 2.02 20.99 -7.54
N GLN A 934 2.08 22.32 -7.45
CA GLN A 934 1.17 23.09 -6.59
C GLN A 934 -0.28 23.01 -7.04
N THR A 935 -0.52 22.67 -8.30
CA THR A 935 -1.86 22.52 -8.86
C THR A 935 -2.46 21.14 -8.60
N THR A 936 -1.65 20.11 -8.30
CA THR A 936 -2.12 18.72 -8.11
C THR A 936 -1.51 18.07 -6.84
N PRO A 937 -1.66 18.66 -5.65
CA PRO A 937 -0.96 18.19 -4.46
C PRO A 937 -1.38 16.78 -4.06
N GLY A 938 -0.39 15.86 -3.96
CA GLY A 938 -0.63 14.46 -3.61
C GLY A 938 -1.07 13.58 -4.78
N TYR A 939 -1.06 14.10 -6.02
CA TYR A 939 -1.43 13.35 -7.23
C TYR A 939 -0.39 13.53 -8.35
N PRO A 940 -0.21 12.52 -9.22
CA PRO A 940 0.61 12.67 -10.41
C PRO A 940 -0.04 13.67 -11.37
N SER A 941 0.73 14.65 -11.83
CA SER A 941 0.27 15.76 -12.68
C SER A 941 0.09 15.32 -14.14
N THR A 942 -0.72 14.29 -14.36
CA THR A 942 -1.05 13.78 -15.69
C THR A 942 -1.92 14.80 -16.46
N LYS A 943 -2.08 14.57 -17.77
CA LYS A 943 -2.95 15.40 -18.62
C LYS A 943 -4.40 15.49 -18.10
N TYR A 944 -4.85 14.49 -17.34
CA TYR A 944 -6.21 14.37 -16.82
C TYR A 944 -6.32 14.70 -15.33
N ALA A 945 -5.22 15.06 -14.67
CA ALA A 945 -5.23 15.42 -13.26
C ALA A 945 -6.02 16.71 -13.03
N TYR A 946 -6.92 16.69 -12.04
CA TYR A 946 -7.61 17.88 -11.60
C TYR A 946 -6.61 18.91 -11.07
N ARG A 947 -6.75 20.17 -11.50
CA ARG A 947 -5.92 21.28 -11.05
C ARG A 947 -6.70 22.21 -10.15
N MET A 948 -6.09 22.57 -9.01
CA MET A 948 -6.64 23.56 -8.08
C MET A 948 -7.03 24.85 -8.81
N TYR A 949 -8.16 25.43 -8.41
CA TYR A 949 -8.59 26.74 -8.89
C TYR A 949 -7.62 27.83 -8.39
N GLU A 950 -7.58 28.94 -9.12
CA GLU A 950 -6.61 30.02 -8.91
C GLU A 950 -6.61 30.56 -7.47
N ASP A 951 -7.78 30.68 -6.84
CA ASP A 951 -7.89 31.18 -5.46
C ASP A 951 -7.34 30.21 -4.40
N GLU A 952 -7.47 28.89 -4.62
CA GLU A 952 -6.87 27.90 -3.73
C GLU A 952 -5.35 27.80 -3.93
N LEU A 953 -4.89 28.02 -5.17
CA LEU A 953 -3.48 28.05 -5.52
C LEU A 953 -2.76 29.24 -4.87
N LYS A 954 -3.40 30.40 -4.75
CA LYS A 954 -2.85 31.60 -4.08
C LYS A 954 -2.40 31.34 -2.64
N VAL A 955 -3.06 30.43 -1.91
CA VAL A 955 -2.69 30.06 -0.52
C VAL A 955 -1.45 29.15 -0.47
N ARG A 956 -1.05 28.56 -1.61
CA ARG A 956 0.12 27.67 -1.71
C ARG A 956 1.35 28.34 -2.29
N LEU A 957 1.15 29.44 -3.01
CA LEU A 957 2.22 30.25 -3.57
C LEU A 957 2.68 31.33 -2.58
N PRO A 958 3.94 31.78 -2.64
CA PRO A 958 4.40 32.93 -1.88
C PRO A 958 3.53 34.17 -2.14
N SER A 959 3.22 34.94 -1.10
CA SER A 959 2.31 36.08 -1.16
C SER A 959 2.98 37.43 -1.44
N ILE A 960 4.31 37.51 -1.32
CA ILE A 960 5.11 38.72 -1.57
C ILE A 960 6.27 38.42 -2.53
N PRO A 961 6.69 39.38 -3.37
CA PRO A 961 7.80 39.18 -4.29
C PRO A 961 9.13 38.96 -3.55
N SER A 962 9.95 38.08 -4.11
CA SER A 962 11.32 37.82 -3.65
C SER A 962 12.30 37.87 -4.83
N GLN A 963 13.45 38.51 -4.63
CA GLN A 963 14.46 38.67 -5.67
C GLN A 963 15.87 38.38 -5.13
N PRO A 964 16.63 37.47 -5.77
CA PRO A 964 18.03 37.26 -5.44
C PRO A 964 18.94 38.31 -6.09
N ILE A 965 19.99 38.72 -5.37
CA ILE A 965 21.05 39.63 -5.85
C ILE A 965 22.44 39.10 -5.50
N ALA A 966 23.45 39.65 -6.16
CA ALA A 966 24.85 39.36 -5.86
C ALA A 966 25.26 39.96 -4.49
N ALA A 967 26.28 39.38 -3.87
CA ALA A 967 26.80 39.87 -2.59
C ALA A 967 27.31 41.33 -2.70
N ASN A 968 27.93 41.67 -3.83
CA ASN A 968 28.45 43.01 -4.08
C ASN A 968 27.34 44.08 -4.11
N ASP A 969 26.17 43.74 -4.67
CA ASP A 969 24.99 44.62 -4.69
C ASP A 969 24.44 44.82 -3.27
N ALA A 970 24.32 43.74 -2.50
CA ALA A 970 23.86 43.82 -1.10
C ALA A 970 24.79 44.71 -0.25
N PHE A 971 26.11 44.62 -0.44
CA PHE A 971 27.08 45.47 0.28
C PHE A 971 27.06 46.94 -0.12
N ARG A 972 26.56 47.28 -1.32
CA ARG A 972 26.34 48.68 -1.72
C ARG A 972 25.12 49.28 -1.00
N ILE A 973 24.16 48.43 -0.66
CA ILE A 973 22.88 48.82 -0.05
C ILE A 973 22.98 49.01 1.49
N ILE A 974 23.95 48.41 2.21
CA ILE A 974 23.99 48.34 3.70
C ILE A 974 25.22 49.05 4.37
N ARG A 975 25.41 50.41 4.38
CA ARG A 975 26.67 51.07 4.91
C ARG A 975 26.53 52.22 5.95
N TYR A 976 27.45 52.31 6.95
CA TYR A 976 27.60 53.36 8.01
C TYR A 976 29.02 54.02 8.10
N VAL A 977 29.18 55.19 8.75
CA VAL A 977 30.49 55.84 9.08
C VAL A 977 30.54 56.32 10.54
N ILE A 978 31.61 56.04 11.29
CA ILE A 978 31.76 56.42 12.71
C ILE A 978 33.02 57.27 12.92
N PHE A 979 32.89 58.36 13.66
CA PHE A 979 33.96 59.34 13.90
C PHE A 979 34.03 59.68 15.40
N GLY A 980 35.17 59.50 16.09
CA GLY A 980 35.20 59.74 17.54
C GLY A 980 36.55 59.59 18.23
N GLY A 981 36.64 60.02 19.50
CA GLY A 981 37.85 59.94 20.35
C GLY A 981 37.49 60.00 21.86
N HIS A 982 38.46 59.75 22.74
CA HIS A 982 38.25 59.85 24.20
C HIS A 982 38.39 61.28 24.72
N LYS A 983 37.93 61.56 25.93
CA LYS A 983 37.96 62.91 26.53
C LYS A 983 38.56 62.97 27.94
N ASP A 984 38.89 61.83 28.54
CA ASP A 984 39.49 61.76 29.87
C ASP A 984 41.02 61.82 29.81
N ALA A 985 41.63 62.41 30.85
CA ALA A 985 43.08 62.53 31.02
C ALA A 985 43.45 62.39 32.50
N TYR A 986 44.66 61.93 32.81
CA TYR A 986 45.17 61.89 34.19
C TYR A 986 45.41 63.28 34.80
N VAL A 987 45.62 64.31 33.96
CA VAL A 987 45.92 65.70 34.40
C VAL A 987 45.24 66.73 33.48
N TYR A 988 45.98 67.64 32.83
CA TYR A 988 45.41 68.70 31.99
C TYR A 988 45.09 68.27 30.55
N GLY A 989 45.67 67.16 30.08
CA GLY A 989 45.25 66.47 28.84
C GLY A 989 45.40 67.24 27.51
N ALA A 990 46.21 68.31 27.45
CA ALA A 990 46.22 69.21 26.29
C ALA A 990 46.64 68.54 24.96
N ALA A 991 47.60 67.61 25.01
CA ALA A 991 48.02 66.85 23.84
C ALA A 991 47.14 65.59 23.64
N ASP A 992 46.94 64.83 24.71
CA ASP A 992 46.07 63.66 24.77
C ASP A 992 45.04 63.81 25.91
N PRO A 993 43.73 63.78 25.66
CA PRO A 993 43.06 63.69 24.35
C PRO A 993 42.48 65.01 23.84
N MET A 994 42.71 66.13 24.54
CA MET A 994 42.00 67.38 24.26
C MET A 994 42.28 67.94 22.86
N SER A 995 43.45 67.64 22.28
CA SER A 995 43.74 68.00 20.89
C SER A 995 42.83 67.27 19.89
N GLY A 996 42.60 65.96 20.09
CA GLY A 996 41.68 65.15 19.29
C GLY A 996 40.22 65.54 19.50
N THR A 997 39.82 65.77 20.76
CA THR A 997 38.46 66.24 21.10
C THR A 997 38.16 67.61 20.49
N ASN A 998 39.13 68.53 20.45
CA ASN A 998 38.95 69.83 19.81
C ASN A 998 38.68 69.70 18.30
N VAL A 999 39.43 68.83 17.60
CA VAL A 999 39.18 68.54 16.17
C VAL A 999 37.84 67.86 15.96
N LEU A 1000 37.45 66.93 16.84
CA LEU A 1000 36.14 66.27 16.80
C LEU A 1000 34.99 67.29 16.88
N LEU A 1001 35.08 68.25 17.80
CA LEU A 1001 34.08 69.30 17.97
C LEU A 1001 34.01 70.23 16.75
N GLU A 1002 35.14 70.61 16.18
CA GLU A 1002 35.16 71.49 15.02
C GLU A 1002 34.62 70.81 13.76
N VAL A 1003 34.97 69.53 13.52
CA VAL A 1003 34.38 68.74 12.44
C VAL A 1003 32.87 68.58 12.65
N SER A 1004 32.42 68.35 13.89
CA SER A 1004 30.99 68.24 14.20
C SER A 1004 30.23 69.54 13.90
N ARG A 1005 30.84 70.70 14.19
CA ARG A 1005 30.29 72.02 13.88
C ARG A 1005 30.17 72.24 12.38
N VAL A 1006 31.23 71.93 11.61
CA VAL A 1006 31.24 72.07 10.14
C VAL A 1006 30.17 71.17 9.51
N ILE A 1007 30.08 69.91 9.93
CA ILE A 1007 29.04 68.99 9.47
C ILE A 1007 27.64 69.51 9.84
N GLY A 1008 27.47 70.03 11.06
CA GLY A 1008 26.21 70.63 11.51
C GLY A 1008 25.77 71.83 10.68
N GLU A 1009 26.70 72.69 10.26
CA GLU A 1009 26.40 73.82 9.36
C GLU A 1009 26.02 73.35 7.95
N LEU A 1010 26.70 72.33 7.41
CA LEU A 1010 26.31 71.72 6.14
C LEU A 1010 24.89 71.12 6.23
N ILE A 1011 24.56 70.45 7.34
CA ILE A 1011 23.23 69.88 7.62
C ILE A 1011 22.14 70.97 7.65
N LYS A 1012 22.42 72.12 8.27
CA LYS A 1012 21.50 73.28 8.29
C LYS A 1012 21.32 73.90 6.90
N GLN A 1013 22.32 73.80 6.04
CA GLN A 1013 22.28 74.22 4.63
C GLN A 1013 21.63 73.17 3.71
N GLY A 1014 21.02 72.13 4.27
CA GLY A 1014 20.28 71.11 3.52
C GLY A 1014 21.13 69.94 3.03
N TRP A 1015 22.44 69.92 3.31
CA TRP A 1015 23.26 68.76 3.01
C TRP A 1015 22.88 67.57 3.91
N ARG A 1016 22.76 66.39 3.31
CA ARG A 1016 22.59 65.13 4.03
C ARG A 1016 23.67 64.15 3.55
N PRO A 1017 24.40 63.48 4.47
CA PRO A 1017 25.43 62.55 4.07
C PRO A 1017 24.81 61.29 3.47
N ARG A 1018 25.44 60.72 2.43
CA ARG A 1018 25.03 59.45 1.79
C ARG A 1018 25.17 58.22 2.69
N ARG A 1019 25.80 58.36 3.86
CA ARG A 1019 25.93 57.33 4.90
C ARG A 1019 25.59 57.98 6.23
N SER A 1020 24.93 57.24 7.10
CA SER A 1020 24.70 57.69 8.47
C SER A 1020 26.05 57.89 9.18
N ILE A 1021 26.29 59.11 9.66
CA ILE A 1021 27.49 59.49 10.41
C ILE A 1021 27.15 59.48 11.89
N ILE A 1022 27.93 58.75 12.68
CA ILE A 1022 27.82 58.75 14.15
C ILE A 1022 29.07 59.43 14.71
N ILE A 1023 28.87 60.48 15.53
CA ILE A 1023 29.95 61.21 16.20
C ILE A 1023 29.98 60.79 17.67
N CYS A 1024 31.12 60.28 18.14
CA CYS A 1024 31.25 59.71 19.49
C CYS A 1024 32.36 60.37 20.31
N SER A 1025 32.08 60.62 21.60
CA SER A 1025 33.07 61.11 22.57
C SER A 1025 33.11 60.19 23.80
N TRP A 1026 34.19 59.41 23.90
CA TRP A 1026 34.35 58.34 24.89
C TRP A 1026 34.92 58.86 26.22
N ASP A 1027 34.74 58.11 27.29
CA ASP A 1027 35.26 58.39 28.64
C ASP A 1027 35.99 57.14 29.17
N ALA A 1028 36.79 57.30 30.22
CA ALA A 1028 37.59 56.25 30.85
C ALA A 1028 38.52 55.45 29.89
N GLU A 1029 39.08 56.11 28.88
CA GLU A 1029 40.13 55.51 28.05
C GLU A 1029 41.43 55.30 28.82
N GLU A 1030 41.81 56.26 29.67
CA GLU A 1030 43.05 56.25 30.44
C GLU A 1030 43.06 55.14 31.50
N TYR A 1031 41.87 54.70 31.91
CA TYR A 1031 41.64 53.59 32.84
C TYR A 1031 41.48 52.23 32.13
N GLY A 1032 41.65 52.17 30.80
CA GLY A 1032 41.66 50.92 30.02
C GLY A 1032 40.62 50.83 28.90
N LEU A 1033 40.40 51.91 28.12
CA LEU A 1033 39.49 51.96 26.97
C LEU A 1033 38.00 51.71 27.29
N MET A 1034 37.62 51.78 28.56
CA MET A 1034 36.36 51.22 29.09
C MET A 1034 35.13 51.75 28.36
N GLY A 1035 34.99 53.07 28.18
CA GLY A 1035 33.81 53.65 27.55
C GLY A 1035 33.61 53.24 26.08
N SER A 1036 34.70 53.12 25.32
CA SER A 1036 34.62 52.67 23.92
C SER A 1036 34.42 51.16 23.80
N TYR A 1037 34.99 50.39 24.72
CA TYR A 1037 34.93 48.93 24.74
C TYR A 1037 33.51 48.46 25.11
N GLU A 1038 32.95 48.96 26.20
CA GLU A 1038 31.59 48.66 26.64
C GLU A 1038 30.54 49.10 25.61
N TRP A 1039 30.74 50.26 24.97
CA TRP A 1039 29.84 50.71 23.90
C TRP A 1039 29.85 49.75 22.72
N VAL A 1040 31.03 49.28 22.25
CA VAL A 1040 31.13 48.31 21.15
C VAL A 1040 30.54 46.94 21.53
N GLU A 1041 30.67 46.50 22.78
CA GLU A 1041 30.06 45.25 23.26
C GLU A 1041 28.53 45.35 23.29
N VAL A 1042 27.97 46.46 23.79
CA VAL A 1042 26.54 46.73 23.70
C VAL A 1042 26.09 46.87 22.23
N PHE A 1043 26.86 47.54 21.37
CA PHE A 1043 26.52 47.73 19.95
C PHE A 1043 26.55 46.42 19.16
N LYS A 1044 27.50 45.51 19.45
CA LYS A 1044 27.54 44.14 18.90
C LYS A 1044 26.31 43.33 19.29
N THR A 1045 25.79 43.54 20.51
CA THR A 1045 24.72 42.73 21.09
C THR A 1045 23.32 43.28 20.77
N ALA A 1046 23.15 44.61 20.73
CA ALA A 1046 21.88 45.27 20.48
C ALA A 1046 21.49 45.35 18.98
N PHE A 1047 22.46 45.41 18.06
CA PHE A 1047 22.21 45.56 16.62
C PHE A 1047 22.60 44.36 15.74
N PHE A 1048 23.02 43.22 16.32
CA PHE A 1048 23.42 41.98 15.60
C PHE A 1048 24.33 42.23 14.37
N ILE A 1049 25.30 43.13 14.52
CA ILE A 1049 26.28 43.43 13.47
C ILE A 1049 27.46 42.46 13.63
N ASP A 1050 27.58 41.51 12.70
CA ASP A 1050 28.83 40.79 12.49
C ASP A 1050 29.81 41.77 11.82
N THR A 1051 30.91 42.11 12.50
CA THR A 1051 31.90 43.10 12.04
C THR A 1051 32.61 42.71 10.75
N LYS A 1052 32.32 41.52 10.18
CA LYS A 1052 32.83 41.07 8.89
C LYS A 1052 32.01 41.52 7.67
N THR A 1053 30.75 41.95 7.85
CA THR A 1053 29.83 42.25 6.71
C THR A 1053 29.38 43.70 6.59
N ILE A 1054 29.59 44.53 7.62
CA ILE A 1054 29.35 45.97 7.54
C ILE A 1054 30.71 46.69 7.50
N GLN A 1055 30.98 47.47 6.44
CA GLN A 1055 32.09 48.42 6.43
C GLN A 1055 31.80 49.55 7.42
N VAL A 1056 32.24 49.39 8.66
CA VAL A 1056 32.35 50.46 9.64
C VAL A 1056 33.73 51.07 9.51
N ASN A 1057 33.82 52.25 8.88
CA ASN A 1057 35.05 53.03 8.92
C ASN A 1057 35.03 53.84 10.22
N TYR A 1058 35.83 53.43 11.21
CA TYR A 1058 36.07 54.19 12.43
C TYR A 1058 37.35 55.02 12.28
N LEU A 1059 37.22 56.33 12.41
CA LEU A 1059 38.34 57.27 12.45
C LEU A 1059 38.54 57.69 13.91
N ASN A 1060 39.64 57.23 14.52
CA ASN A 1060 40.02 57.57 15.88
C ASN A 1060 40.86 58.85 15.93
N LEU A 1061 40.48 59.80 16.79
CA LEU A 1061 41.21 61.03 17.06
C LEU A 1061 41.77 61.00 18.48
N MET A 1062 43.02 60.54 18.63
CA MET A 1062 43.72 60.49 19.92
C MET A 1062 44.66 61.69 20.08
N GLN A 1063 45.77 61.71 19.35
CA GLN A 1063 46.73 62.82 19.36
C GLN A 1063 46.97 63.31 17.93
N THR A 1064 46.63 64.58 17.65
CA THR A 1064 46.80 65.15 16.30
C THR A 1064 48.16 65.81 16.08
N TYR A 1065 48.96 65.98 17.13
CA TYR A 1065 50.30 66.59 17.07
C TYR A 1065 51.31 65.75 17.85
N GLN A 1066 51.93 64.76 17.21
CA GLN A 1066 53.00 63.97 17.86
C GLN A 1066 54.34 63.92 17.09
N ARG A 1067 54.40 64.38 15.84
CA ARG A 1067 55.65 64.59 15.10
C ARG A 1067 55.52 65.71 14.07
N VAL A 1068 56.15 66.85 14.35
CA VAL A 1068 56.73 67.70 13.32
C VAL A 1068 58.21 67.81 13.72
N CYS A 1069 59.02 66.88 13.19
CA CYS A 1069 60.34 66.44 13.66
C CYS A 1069 60.33 65.55 14.92
#